data_AF-A0A8J5G1N9-F1
#
_entry.id   AF-A0A8J5G1N9-F1
#
_cell.length_a   1.000
_cell.length_b   1.000
_cell.length_c   1.000
_cell.angle_alpha   90.00
_cell.angle_beta   90.00
_cell.angle_gamma   90.00
#
_symmetry.space_group_name_H-M   'P 1'
#
loop_
_entity.id
_entity.type
_entity.pdbx_description
1 polymer ?
#
loop_
_entity_poly.entity_id
_entity_poly.type
_entity_poly.pdbx_seq_one_letter_code
_entity_poly.pdbx_strand_id
1 'polypeptide(L)'
;MASIVVGDVLPDGELAWFDESNQLQMISVHWLAAGKKVVLFAVLGAFTPICSMIHLPGFIESAEELKSKGIDEILLISVNDPFVMKAWAMTYPENRHVKFLADGSGTYTRALGLELDLSDEGLGTRSRRFALLVDNLVVTVANIEEGGEFTISGAEEILKSLRRCMASVHSDFLISSFSVEFCTSPSRFPLKARFFPRFLFLHLSSPFTPTVVHAFSDLSSCGNAHGAHTEHRALHRERPPQEKILVEYAIPKPRKGNLWPRGEKAEPLARSVSENGVDRWMKKDGKISEARVSGKQMKIKLDSCSKTGDVMEAIAVYDSAVGQGIKLQQYHYNVLLYLCSSAAVGIVHPAKSGSVNSKSDPDWHIDGDLVADADQGSRRASVPILVSDDIRDYARTRGLEIYEKMCLEKIAMSEAALTSVARIAMSMDDGDMAFDCVKRMKLLGITARVRSYGPALFTFCNKGDIDKAFEVEAHMSENGIQPEEPELEALLRISIAARRELIEAWFKSSTASRLGKRKWDVKKLAEAVENGGGGWHGLGWLGKGKWSVAHTSVDPDGVCMSCGHKLATIDLDPVETESFAKSVASLANKRERNSNFQKFQKWLDYYGPFEAVVDAANVALYSQKRFSVNKVSAVVNAIRQKLPMKRCPLIIVHNKRLIGNKMKDPMNMKYLEKWKNADALYETPTGSNDDWYWLYAAIKFKCLIVTNDEMRDHTFQVLGNNFIPRWKERHQVHFTFHNGSLEFHMPPPCSIIIQENERGHWHIPISIKEEHERKHSWLCVTRNNLHNVKEATSSTLRDLTSSPAPYAVAKNHVPHKGIFKENTLTKSHKCLANGKTKEPYGILRTIEASEKLYDCVIDFQI
;
A
#
# COMPACT_ATOMS: atom_id res chain seq x y z
N MET A 1 18.87 1.24 -35.15
CA MET A 1 19.67 2.13 -36.05
C MET A 1 20.64 2.95 -35.20
N ALA A 2 21.08 4.14 -35.62
CA ALA A 2 21.48 5.16 -34.63
C ALA A 2 20.20 5.58 -33.87
N SER A 3 20.32 5.86 -32.57
CA SER A 3 19.19 6.34 -31.76
C SER A 3 18.92 7.81 -32.04
N ILE A 4 17.64 8.17 -32.19
CA ILE A 4 17.19 9.55 -32.41
C ILE A 4 17.66 10.51 -31.30
N VAL A 5 18.06 11.73 -31.68
CA VAL A 5 18.56 12.77 -30.76
C VAL A 5 17.87 14.12 -30.95
N VAL A 6 18.15 15.07 -30.06
CA VAL A 6 17.67 16.46 -30.18
C VAL A 6 18.23 17.11 -31.45
N GLY A 7 17.34 17.68 -32.26
CA GLY A 7 17.63 18.26 -33.57
C GLY A 7 17.24 17.37 -34.76
N ASP A 8 17.00 16.07 -34.54
CA ASP A 8 16.55 15.17 -35.59
C ASP A 8 15.10 15.45 -36.01
N VAL A 9 14.79 15.17 -37.27
CA VAL A 9 13.41 15.08 -37.75
C VAL A 9 12.89 13.67 -37.45
N LEU A 10 11.78 13.59 -36.73
CA LEU A 10 11.07 12.37 -36.41
C LEU A 10 10.74 11.59 -37.71
N PRO A 11 11.10 10.30 -37.85
CA PRO A 11 10.76 9.52 -39.03
C PRO A 11 9.25 9.32 -39.14
N ASP A 12 8.73 9.22 -40.37
CA ASP A 12 7.34 8.78 -40.57
C ASP A 12 7.23 7.26 -40.51
N GLY A 13 6.02 6.79 -40.25
CA GLY A 13 5.67 5.38 -40.22
C GLY A 13 4.23 5.21 -39.76
N GLU A 14 3.64 4.06 -40.09
CA GLU A 14 2.28 3.74 -39.68
C GLU A 14 2.26 3.01 -38.33
N LEU A 15 1.37 3.44 -37.44
CA LEU A 15 1.06 2.77 -36.19
C LEU A 15 -0.41 2.37 -36.16
N ALA A 16 -0.71 1.25 -35.51
CA ALA A 16 -2.07 0.76 -35.38
C ALA A 16 -2.72 1.31 -34.10
N TRP A 17 -3.96 1.80 -34.17
CA TRP A 17 -4.71 2.25 -32.99
C TRP A 17 -6.21 1.97 -33.14
N PHE A 18 -6.96 2.13 -32.06
CA PHE A 18 -8.42 2.00 -32.09
C PHE A 18 -9.08 3.36 -31.87
N ASP A 19 -9.99 3.72 -32.78
CA ASP A 19 -10.71 4.99 -32.73
C ASP A 19 -11.89 4.99 -31.73
N GLU A 20 -12.54 6.15 -31.57
CA GLU A 20 -13.73 6.34 -30.72
C GLU A 20 -14.93 5.48 -31.16
N SER A 21 -14.99 5.08 -32.43
CA SER A 21 -15.96 4.13 -32.98
C SER A 21 -15.53 2.67 -32.83
N ASN A 22 -14.47 2.44 -32.04
CA ASN A 22 -13.91 1.14 -31.69
C ASN A 22 -13.38 0.32 -32.88
N GLN A 23 -13.10 0.98 -34.02
CA GLN A 23 -12.53 0.39 -35.23
C GLN A 23 -11.00 0.45 -35.22
N LEU A 24 -10.36 -0.54 -35.86
CA LEU A 24 -8.90 -0.59 -36.01
C LEU A 24 -8.49 0.31 -37.17
N GLN A 25 -7.61 1.28 -36.90
CA GLN A 25 -7.09 2.24 -37.86
C GLN A 25 -5.57 2.18 -37.93
N MET A 26 -5.01 2.40 -39.12
CA MET A 26 -3.58 2.74 -39.29
C MET A 26 -3.44 4.26 -39.35
N ILE A 27 -2.41 4.82 -38.73
CA ILE A 27 -2.18 6.27 -38.71
C ILE A 27 -0.69 6.59 -38.87
N SER A 28 -0.37 7.56 -39.73
CA SER A 28 0.98 8.10 -39.89
C SER A 28 1.38 8.92 -38.67
N VAL A 29 2.63 8.79 -38.23
CA VAL A 29 3.18 9.62 -37.14
C VAL A 29 3.39 11.06 -37.62
N HIS A 30 3.76 11.29 -38.88
CA HIS A 30 3.78 12.65 -39.44
C HIS A 30 2.41 13.31 -39.45
N TRP A 31 1.34 12.57 -39.76
CA TRP A 31 -0.04 13.08 -39.66
C TRP A 31 -0.43 13.47 -38.22
N LEU A 32 0.13 12.81 -37.21
CA LEU A 32 -0.10 13.16 -35.81
C LEU A 32 0.74 14.34 -35.31
N ALA A 33 1.93 14.61 -35.89
CA ALA A 33 2.92 15.56 -35.35
C ALA A 33 3.32 16.73 -36.27
N ALA A 34 2.90 16.77 -37.54
CA ALA A 34 3.14 17.90 -38.43
C ALA A 34 2.31 19.12 -38.01
N GLY A 35 2.94 20.31 -37.98
CA GLY A 35 2.30 21.57 -37.59
C GLY A 35 1.87 21.66 -36.11
N LYS A 36 2.27 20.69 -35.28
CA LYS A 36 1.87 20.53 -33.86
C LYS A 36 3.08 20.44 -32.95
N LYS A 37 2.85 20.69 -31.65
CA LYS A 37 3.76 20.31 -30.57
C LYS A 37 3.22 19.07 -29.87
N VAL A 38 4.03 18.01 -29.86
CA VAL A 38 3.60 16.65 -29.48
C VAL A 38 4.54 16.05 -28.44
N VAL A 39 3.97 15.38 -27.45
CA VAL A 39 4.72 14.50 -26.55
C VAL A 39 4.60 13.08 -27.08
N LEU A 40 5.74 12.47 -27.42
CA LEU A 40 5.81 11.10 -27.90
C LEU A 40 6.63 10.27 -26.91
N PHE A 41 5.98 9.38 -26.17
CA PHE A 41 6.64 8.51 -25.20
C PHE A 41 6.39 7.03 -25.50
N ALA A 42 7.32 6.18 -25.10
CA ALA A 42 7.19 4.74 -25.28
C ALA A 42 7.53 3.96 -24.01
N VAL A 43 6.97 2.75 -23.95
CA VAL A 43 7.11 1.82 -22.83
C VAL A 43 7.77 0.51 -23.25
N LEU A 44 8.28 -0.22 -22.26
CA LEU A 44 8.84 -1.56 -22.43
C LEU A 44 7.81 -2.57 -22.95
N GLY A 45 6.54 -2.38 -22.59
CA GLY A 45 5.44 -3.27 -22.92
C GLY A 45 4.17 -2.90 -22.15
N ALA A 46 3.02 -3.07 -22.78
CA ALA A 46 1.72 -3.02 -22.13
C ALA A 46 1.65 -4.01 -20.97
N PHE A 47 0.93 -3.66 -19.90
CA PHE A 47 0.79 -4.45 -18.65
C PHE A 47 2.10 -4.77 -17.90
N THR A 48 3.27 -4.24 -18.29
CA THR A 48 4.50 -4.38 -17.49
C THR A 48 4.49 -3.42 -16.29
N PRO A 49 5.04 -3.78 -15.10
CA PRO A 49 4.74 -3.09 -13.84
C PRO A 49 5.00 -1.59 -13.83
N ILE A 50 6.27 -1.16 -13.95
CA ILE A 50 6.68 0.27 -13.96
C ILE A 50 5.92 1.06 -15.04
N CYS A 51 5.70 0.44 -16.20
CA CYS A 51 5.02 1.08 -17.32
C CYS A 51 3.53 1.33 -17.03
N SER A 52 2.89 0.45 -16.25
CA SER A 52 1.45 0.47 -15.96
C SER A 52 1.10 1.16 -14.64
N MET A 53 2.03 1.19 -13.69
CA MET A 53 1.86 1.77 -12.36
C MET A 53 2.44 3.18 -12.21
N ILE A 54 3.39 3.57 -13.08
CA ILE A 54 4.10 4.86 -12.92
C ILE A 54 4.18 5.63 -14.25
N HIS A 55 4.78 5.05 -15.29
CA HIS A 55 5.11 5.80 -16.52
C HIS A 55 3.86 6.30 -17.25
N LEU A 56 2.89 5.43 -17.51
CA LEU A 56 1.63 5.80 -18.17
C LEU A 56 0.70 6.65 -17.26
N PRO A 57 0.41 6.28 -15.99
CA PRO A 57 -0.38 7.11 -15.08
C PRO A 57 0.12 8.56 -14.98
N GLY A 58 1.42 8.78 -14.81
CA GLY A 58 1.98 10.13 -14.72
C GLY A 58 1.74 10.99 -15.97
N PHE A 59 1.63 10.41 -17.17
CA PHE A 59 1.24 11.12 -18.39
C PHE A 59 -0.27 11.34 -18.52
N ILE A 60 -1.11 10.47 -17.92
CA ILE A 60 -2.57 10.65 -17.87
C ILE A 60 -2.91 11.78 -16.88
N GLU A 61 -2.34 11.75 -15.68
CA GLU A 61 -2.49 12.76 -14.62
C GLU A 61 -1.98 14.14 -15.10
N SER A 62 -0.79 14.18 -15.69
CA SER A 62 -0.18 15.42 -16.20
C SER A 62 -0.83 15.96 -17.49
N ALA A 63 -1.79 15.25 -18.09
CA ALA A 63 -2.27 15.55 -19.43
C ALA A 63 -2.88 16.95 -19.57
N GLU A 64 -3.63 17.42 -18.57
CA GLU A 64 -4.22 18.77 -18.58
C GLU A 64 -3.14 19.85 -18.36
N GLU A 65 -2.11 19.63 -17.52
CA GLU A 65 -0.99 20.59 -17.39
C GLU A 65 -0.20 20.67 -18.71
N LEU A 66 0.08 19.52 -19.34
CA LEU A 66 0.75 19.45 -20.65
C LEU A 66 -0.05 20.19 -21.71
N LYS A 67 -1.36 19.92 -21.86
CA LYS A 67 -2.21 20.63 -22.83
C LYS A 67 -2.33 22.13 -22.55
N SER A 68 -2.43 22.53 -21.28
CA SER A 68 -2.43 23.96 -20.89
C SER A 68 -1.16 24.72 -21.30
N LYS A 69 -0.07 24.00 -21.59
CA LYS A 69 1.23 24.54 -22.00
C LYS A 69 1.49 24.44 -23.50
N GLY A 70 0.46 24.13 -24.30
CA GLY A 70 0.56 24.05 -25.75
C GLY A 70 1.18 22.74 -26.25
N ILE A 71 0.90 21.63 -25.57
CA ILE A 71 0.98 20.29 -26.17
C ILE A 71 -0.36 19.99 -26.86
N ASP A 72 -0.35 19.72 -28.17
CA ASP A 72 -1.56 19.35 -28.92
C ASP A 72 -1.96 17.88 -28.68
N GLU A 73 -0.96 16.99 -28.70
CA GLU A 73 -1.12 15.53 -28.70
C GLU A 73 -0.16 14.87 -27.70
N ILE A 74 -0.65 13.84 -27.00
CA ILE A 74 0.15 12.98 -26.13
C ILE A 74 0.02 11.55 -26.64
N LEU A 75 1.13 10.99 -27.13
CA LEU A 75 1.16 9.73 -27.87
C LEU A 75 2.00 8.69 -27.10
N LEU A 76 1.37 7.56 -26.78
CA LEU A 76 2.00 6.39 -26.17
C LEU A 76 2.29 5.36 -27.25
N ILE A 77 3.54 4.92 -27.38
CA ILE A 77 3.93 3.75 -28.19
C ILE A 77 4.26 2.55 -27.31
N SER A 78 3.85 1.36 -27.75
CA SER A 78 4.45 0.11 -27.28
C SER A 78 4.65 -0.88 -28.42
N VAL A 79 5.68 -1.73 -28.31
CA VAL A 79 5.86 -2.91 -29.15
C VAL A 79 4.93 -4.02 -28.66
N ASN A 80 3.64 -3.85 -28.96
CA ASN A 80 2.54 -4.77 -28.72
C ASN A 80 1.56 -4.67 -29.90
N ASP A 81 0.72 -5.68 -30.09
CA ASP A 81 -0.36 -5.62 -31.08
C ASP A 81 -1.47 -4.62 -30.65
N PRO A 82 -2.28 -4.11 -31.59
CA PRO A 82 -3.32 -3.12 -31.28
C PRO A 82 -4.46 -3.66 -30.40
N PHE A 83 -4.68 -4.98 -30.33
CA PHE A 83 -5.72 -5.54 -29.46
C PHE A 83 -5.27 -5.53 -28.00
N VAL A 84 -3.99 -5.82 -27.74
CA VAL A 84 -3.36 -5.63 -26.42
C VAL A 84 -3.31 -4.16 -26.04
N MET A 85 -2.93 -3.25 -26.95
CA MET A 85 -2.92 -1.81 -26.63
C MET A 85 -4.33 -1.27 -26.31
N LYS A 86 -5.37 -1.74 -27.01
CA LYS A 86 -6.77 -1.44 -26.69
C LYS A 86 -7.23 -2.03 -25.36
N ALA A 87 -6.86 -3.28 -25.06
CA ALA A 87 -7.18 -3.89 -23.77
C ALA A 87 -6.50 -3.14 -22.61
N TRP A 88 -5.30 -2.60 -22.84
CA TRP A 88 -4.58 -1.79 -21.85
C TRP A 88 -5.15 -0.37 -21.73
N ALA A 89 -5.57 0.27 -22.83
CA ALA A 89 -6.31 1.54 -22.76
C ALA A 89 -7.59 1.41 -21.93
N MET A 90 -8.28 0.27 -22.01
CA MET A 90 -9.49 -0.02 -21.22
C MET A 90 -9.27 -0.20 -19.71
N THR A 91 -8.02 -0.30 -19.22
CA THR A 91 -7.75 -0.30 -17.77
C THR A 91 -7.59 1.08 -17.15
N TYR A 92 -7.64 2.15 -17.96
CA TYR A 92 -7.52 3.56 -17.55
C TYR A 92 -8.76 4.37 -17.98
N PRO A 93 -9.96 4.10 -17.40
CA PRO A 93 -11.21 4.78 -17.77
C PRO A 93 -11.19 6.30 -17.53
N GLU A 94 -10.26 6.80 -16.73
CA GLU A 94 -9.99 8.21 -16.48
C GLU A 94 -9.17 8.90 -17.59
N ASN A 95 -8.51 8.14 -18.49
CA ASN A 95 -7.76 8.72 -19.60
C ASN A 95 -8.68 9.41 -20.62
N ARG A 96 -8.37 10.68 -20.91
CA ARG A 96 -9.08 11.53 -21.90
C ARG A 96 -8.20 12.02 -23.05
N HIS A 97 -6.89 11.83 -22.96
CA HIS A 97 -5.92 12.61 -23.75
C HIS A 97 -4.75 11.82 -24.33
N VAL A 98 -4.35 10.71 -23.71
CA VAL A 98 -3.25 9.87 -24.19
C VAL A 98 -3.76 8.91 -25.26
N LYS A 99 -3.19 8.98 -26.47
CA LYS A 99 -3.49 8.06 -27.58
C LYS A 99 -2.59 6.83 -27.51
N PHE A 100 -3.19 5.64 -27.47
CA PHE A 100 -2.49 4.35 -27.37
C PHE A 100 -2.20 3.82 -28.78
N LEU A 101 -0.93 3.85 -29.18
CA LEU A 101 -0.45 3.47 -30.50
C LEU A 101 0.38 2.18 -30.43
N ALA A 102 0.13 1.25 -31.36
CA ALA A 102 0.71 -0.08 -31.38
C ALA A 102 1.74 -0.24 -32.51
N ASP A 103 2.99 -0.48 -32.15
CA ASP A 103 4.10 -0.84 -33.04
C ASP A 103 4.33 -2.36 -33.00
N GLY A 104 3.33 -3.14 -33.39
CA GLY A 104 3.28 -4.60 -33.13
C GLY A 104 4.41 -5.44 -33.73
N SER A 105 5.18 -4.89 -34.69
CA SER A 105 6.37 -5.52 -35.29
C SER A 105 7.70 -4.84 -34.91
N GLY A 106 7.66 -3.85 -34.01
CA GLY A 106 8.83 -3.05 -33.61
C GLY A 106 9.44 -2.27 -34.78
N THR A 107 8.66 -1.96 -35.83
CA THR A 107 9.17 -1.32 -37.05
C THR A 107 9.45 0.15 -36.81
N TYR A 108 8.55 0.84 -36.13
CA TYR A 108 8.71 2.27 -35.84
C TYR A 108 9.80 2.51 -34.77
N THR A 109 9.78 1.69 -33.72
CA THR A 109 10.82 1.61 -32.68
C THR A 109 12.22 1.44 -33.28
N ARG A 110 12.36 0.59 -34.31
CA ARG A 110 13.62 0.35 -35.01
C ARG A 110 14.03 1.50 -35.92
N ALA A 111 13.07 2.26 -36.47
CA ALA A 111 13.32 3.49 -37.22
C ALA A 111 13.82 4.63 -36.32
N LEU A 112 13.37 4.70 -35.07
CA LEU A 112 13.91 5.60 -34.03
C LEU A 112 15.28 5.15 -33.49
N GLY A 113 15.69 3.89 -33.76
CA GLY A 113 16.88 3.29 -33.19
C GLY A 113 16.80 2.97 -31.70
N LEU A 114 15.58 2.77 -31.18
CA LEU A 114 15.28 2.57 -29.76
C LEU A 114 14.84 1.14 -29.45
N GLU A 115 15.21 0.18 -30.32
CA GLU A 115 15.05 -1.24 -30.08
C GLU A 115 15.86 -1.73 -28.85
N LEU A 116 15.28 -2.68 -28.13
CA LEU A 116 15.86 -3.41 -27.00
C LEU A 116 15.45 -4.88 -27.11
N ASP A 117 16.41 -5.81 -27.10
CA ASP A 117 16.10 -7.24 -27.07
C ASP A 117 16.00 -7.74 -25.63
N LEU A 118 14.85 -8.33 -25.29
CA LEU A 118 14.54 -8.95 -24.00
C LEU A 118 14.06 -10.40 -24.20
N SER A 119 14.62 -11.09 -25.20
CA SER A 119 14.35 -12.51 -25.46
C SER A 119 14.72 -13.41 -24.27
N ASP A 120 15.80 -13.10 -23.54
CA ASP A 120 16.20 -13.84 -22.33
C ASP A 120 15.19 -13.70 -21.18
N GLU A 121 14.51 -12.55 -21.08
CA GLU A 121 13.41 -12.29 -20.14
C GLU A 121 12.04 -12.79 -20.68
N GLY A 122 12.04 -13.52 -21.81
CA GLY A 122 10.84 -14.06 -22.45
C GLY A 122 9.94 -13.01 -23.14
N LEU A 123 10.37 -11.75 -23.22
CA LEU A 123 9.59 -10.65 -23.80
C LEU A 123 9.88 -10.42 -25.29
N GLY A 124 11.03 -10.86 -25.80
CA GLY A 124 11.48 -10.61 -27.18
C GLY A 124 11.89 -9.15 -27.41
N THR A 125 11.93 -8.71 -28.68
CA THR A 125 12.26 -7.31 -29.01
C THR A 125 11.16 -6.35 -28.56
N ARG A 126 11.55 -5.28 -27.86
CA ARG A 126 10.69 -4.22 -27.33
C ARG A 126 11.27 -2.83 -27.62
N SER A 127 10.54 -1.79 -27.21
CA SER A 127 11.06 -0.43 -27.14
C SER A 127 11.79 -0.21 -25.82
N ARG A 128 12.84 0.61 -25.84
CA ARG A 128 13.31 1.29 -24.63
C ARG A 128 12.22 2.23 -24.12
N ARG A 129 12.24 2.54 -22.82
CA ARG A 129 11.47 3.67 -22.31
C ARG A 129 12.10 4.97 -22.81
N PHE A 130 11.27 5.88 -23.32
CA PHE A 130 11.70 7.21 -23.70
C PHE A 130 10.52 8.19 -23.66
N ALA A 131 10.82 9.48 -23.59
CA ALA A 131 9.89 10.56 -23.91
C ALA A 131 10.58 11.63 -24.76
N LEU A 132 9.97 12.00 -25.88
CA LEU A 132 10.39 13.06 -26.78
C LEU A 132 9.40 14.22 -26.71
N LEU A 133 9.91 15.45 -26.72
CA LEU A 133 9.12 16.64 -27.04
C LEU A 133 9.40 17.02 -28.50
N VAL A 134 8.39 16.91 -29.36
CA VAL A 134 8.49 17.17 -30.79
C VAL A 134 7.76 18.47 -31.10
N ASP A 135 8.37 19.33 -31.91
CA ASP A 135 7.79 20.60 -32.37
C ASP A 135 7.87 20.65 -33.89
N ASN A 136 6.72 20.55 -34.56
CA ASN A 136 6.60 20.41 -36.03
C ASN A 136 7.59 19.40 -36.62
N LEU A 137 7.45 18.13 -36.21
CA LEU A 137 8.33 16.99 -36.55
C LEU A 137 9.78 17.05 -36.04
N VAL A 138 10.29 18.16 -35.50
CA VAL A 138 11.66 18.26 -34.99
C VAL A 138 11.72 17.88 -33.50
N VAL A 139 12.64 17.00 -33.12
CA VAL A 139 12.86 16.60 -31.72
C VAL A 139 13.57 17.71 -30.96
N THR A 140 12.89 18.30 -29.97
CA THR A 140 13.41 19.40 -29.13
C THR A 140 13.91 18.94 -27.76
N VAL A 141 13.41 17.79 -27.28
CA VAL A 141 13.87 17.09 -26.07
C VAL A 141 13.87 15.60 -26.38
N ALA A 142 14.90 14.87 -25.96
CA ALA A 142 15.02 13.42 -26.15
C ALA A 142 15.50 12.75 -24.86
N ASN A 143 14.55 12.31 -24.02
CA ASN A 143 14.85 11.64 -22.75
C ASN A 143 14.71 10.12 -22.97
N ILE A 144 15.83 9.42 -23.16
CA ILE A 144 15.88 7.99 -23.50
C ILE A 144 16.55 7.24 -22.35
N GLU A 145 15.85 6.24 -21.79
CA GLU A 145 16.39 5.43 -20.68
C GLU A 145 17.42 4.40 -21.18
N GLU A 146 18.41 4.08 -20.34
CA GLU A 146 19.29 2.94 -20.58
C GLU A 146 18.67 1.65 -20.05
N GLY A 147 18.54 0.64 -20.91
CA GLY A 147 18.02 -0.69 -20.55
C GLY A 147 16.59 -0.65 -19.99
N GLY A 148 16.44 -1.11 -18.74
CA GLY A 148 15.15 -1.25 -18.05
C GLY A 148 14.83 -0.15 -17.04
N GLU A 149 15.57 0.96 -17.04
CA GLU A 149 15.43 2.05 -16.06
C GLU A 149 14.24 2.99 -16.35
N PHE A 150 13.88 3.84 -15.38
CA PHE A 150 12.86 4.88 -15.51
C PHE A 150 13.27 6.05 -14.59
N THR A 151 13.91 7.06 -15.18
CA THR A 151 14.60 8.14 -14.45
C THR A 151 14.40 9.52 -15.08
N ILE A 152 14.21 9.59 -16.41
CA ILE A 152 14.16 10.85 -17.17
C ILE A 152 12.98 10.92 -18.17
N SER A 153 12.34 9.80 -18.50
CA SER A 153 11.21 9.73 -19.46
C SER A 153 9.85 10.09 -18.87
N GLY A 154 9.76 10.39 -17.57
CA GLY A 154 8.50 10.76 -16.92
C GLY A 154 7.94 12.12 -17.36
N ALA A 155 6.61 12.28 -17.23
CA ALA A 155 5.89 13.50 -17.61
C ALA A 155 6.43 14.77 -16.92
N GLU A 156 6.92 14.65 -15.69
CA GLU A 156 7.50 15.78 -14.95
C GLU A 156 8.74 16.38 -15.64
N GLU A 157 9.56 15.58 -16.33
CA GLU A 157 10.74 16.07 -17.05
C GLU A 157 10.39 16.81 -18.34
N ILE A 158 9.32 16.38 -19.01
CA ILE A 158 8.72 17.13 -20.12
C ILE A 158 8.16 18.46 -19.60
N LEU A 159 7.46 18.47 -18.46
CA LEU A 159 6.95 19.68 -17.81
C LEU A 159 8.08 20.63 -17.35
N LYS A 160 9.19 20.10 -16.79
CA LYS A 160 10.40 20.87 -16.45
C LYS A 160 11.01 21.50 -17.70
N SER A 161 11.08 20.77 -18.80
CA SER A 161 11.60 21.26 -20.09
C SER A 161 10.74 22.40 -20.67
N LEU A 162 9.41 22.26 -20.63
CA LEU A 162 8.47 23.31 -21.04
C LEU A 162 8.59 24.58 -20.16
N ARG A 163 8.69 24.41 -18.83
CA ARG A 163 8.89 25.51 -17.87
C ARG A 163 10.20 26.27 -18.16
N ARG A 164 11.28 25.56 -18.51
CA ARG A 164 12.60 26.13 -18.86
C ARG A 164 12.57 26.96 -20.14
N CYS A 165 11.70 26.60 -21.10
CA CYS A 165 11.54 27.35 -22.35
C CYS A 165 10.89 28.73 -22.11
N MET A 166 9.86 28.82 -21.27
CA MET A 166 9.17 30.10 -20.95
C MET A 166 10.10 31.12 -20.27
N ALA A 167 11.06 30.65 -19.46
CA ALA A 167 12.03 31.52 -18.80
C ALA A 167 13.01 32.23 -19.78
N SER A 168 13.26 31.64 -20.95
CA SER A 168 14.21 32.19 -21.93
C SER A 168 13.65 33.37 -22.74
N VAL A 169 12.33 33.57 -22.77
CA VAL A 169 11.67 34.57 -23.63
C VAL A 169 11.63 35.97 -22.99
N HIS A 170 11.89 36.08 -21.69
CA HIS A 170 11.79 37.35 -20.94
C HIS A 170 13.09 38.16 -20.84
N SER A 171 14.17 37.77 -21.53
CA SER A 171 15.48 38.46 -21.46
C SER A 171 15.65 39.58 -22.50
N ASP A 172 15.05 39.45 -23.70
CA ASP A 172 15.51 40.19 -24.89
C ASP A 172 14.63 41.38 -25.29
N PHE A 173 13.75 41.86 -24.41
CA PHE A 173 12.81 42.96 -24.72
C PHE A 173 12.77 44.07 -23.68
N LEU A 174 13.93 44.64 -23.30
CA LEU A 174 13.96 45.87 -22.48
C LEU A 174 15.14 46.83 -22.72
N ILE A 175 15.65 46.94 -23.96
CA ILE A 175 16.54 48.06 -24.36
C ILE A 175 16.11 48.68 -25.70
N SER A 176 15.25 49.69 -25.64
CA SER A 176 15.49 50.96 -26.35
C SER A 176 14.67 52.09 -25.70
N SER A 177 15.25 53.29 -25.64
CA SER A 177 14.60 54.46 -25.02
C SER A 177 13.70 55.17 -26.03
N PHE A 178 12.48 55.51 -25.63
CA PHE A 178 11.59 56.33 -26.46
C PHE A 178 12.14 57.76 -26.59
N SER A 179 12.11 58.33 -27.79
CA SER A 179 12.35 59.75 -28.08
C SER A 179 11.83 60.12 -29.47
N VAL A 180 11.60 61.41 -29.70
CA VAL A 180 11.28 62.07 -30.99
C VAL A 180 9.82 62.00 -31.49
N GLU A 181 9.05 63.00 -31.03
CA GLU A 181 8.20 63.91 -31.84
C GLU A 181 6.79 63.54 -32.38
N PHE A 182 6.04 64.62 -32.64
CA PHE A 182 4.68 64.69 -33.21
C PHE A 182 4.68 64.50 -34.73
N CYS A 183 3.59 63.97 -35.31
CA CYS A 183 2.85 64.64 -36.40
C CYS A 183 1.47 64.02 -36.78
N THR A 184 0.42 64.83 -36.60
CA THR A 184 -0.75 65.03 -37.50
C THR A 184 -1.52 63.87 -38.20
N SER A 185 -2.71 63.57 -37.65
CA SER A 185 -4.03 63.70 -38.36
C SER A 185 -4.42 62.66 -39.49
N PRO A 186 -5.65 62.68 -40.09
CA PRO A 186 -6.76 61.87 -39.53
C PRO A 186 -7.72 61.15 -40.54
N SER A 187 -8.75 60.47 -39.99
CA SER A 187 -10.04 60.02 -40.63
C SER A 187 -10.02 58.69 -41.44
N ARG A 188 -11.11 57.92 -41.64
CA ARG A 188 -12.58 58.17 -41.51
C ARG A 188 -13.39 56.99 -40.91
N PHE A 189 -14.60 57.30 -40.41
CA PHE A 189 -15.79 56.44 -40.15
C PHE A 189 -16.49 55.99 -41.49
N PRO A 190 -17.55 55.12 -41.57
CA PRO A 190 -18.65 54.98 -40.60
C PRO A 190 -19.40 53.63 -40.37
N LEU A 191 -19.99 53.55 -39.16
CA LEU A 191 -21.33 53.02 -38.77
C LEU A 191 -22.18 52.14 -39.72
N LYS A 192 -22.79 51.09 -39.14
CA LYS A 192 -24.27 50.94 -39.08
C LYS A 192 -24.74 50.00 -37.96
N ALA A 193 -25.92 50.26 -37.40
CA ALA A 193 -26.58 49.46 -36.37
C ALA A 193 -28.12 49.51 -36.52
N ARG A 194 -28.84 48.44 -36.14
CA ARG A 194 -30.31 48.30 -35.97
C ARG A 194 -30.63 46.86 -35.49
N PHE A 195 -31.69 46.55 -34.73
CA PHE A 195 -32.49 47.27 -33.71
C PHE A 195 -33.37 46.22 -32.96
N PHE A 196 -33.65 46.38 -31.66
CA PHE A 196 -34.65 45.59 -30.88
C PHE A 196 -36.10 46.05 -31.20
N PRO A 197 -37.20 45.26 -31.02
CA PRO A 197 -37.77 44.85 -29.71
C PRO A 197 -38.51 43.46 -29.71
N ARG A 198 -39.34 43.02 -28.74
CA ARG A 198 -39.31 42.98 -27.24
C ARG A 198 -40.71 42.60 -26.67
N PHE A 199 -40.85 41.43 -26.03
CA PHE A 199 -41.90 41.10 -25.02
C PHE A 199 -41.36 39.86 -24.23
N LEU A 200 -41.21 39.75 -22.89
CA LEU A 200 -41.87 40.36 -21.70
C LEU A 200 -43.26 39.71 -21.44
N PHE A 201 -43.56 39.03 -20.33
CA PHE A 201 -43.53 39.32 -18.87
C PHE A 201 -43.61 37.98 -18.08
N LEU A 202 -43.24 37.70 -16.81
CA LEU A 202 -42.51 38.31 -15.65
C LEU A 202 -41.61 37.17 -15.03
N HIS A 203 -41.33 36.83 -13.75
CA HIS A 203 -41.40 37.32 -12.33
C HIS A 203 -40.49 36.34 -11.48
N LEU A 204 -40.08 36.48 -10.20
CA LEU A 204 -40.11 37.50 -9.11
C LEU A 204 -38.95 37.17 -8.10
N SER A 205 -38.47 38.16 -7.34
CA SER A 205 -37.81 38.10 -6.00
C SER A 205 -36.79 36.99 -5.61
N SER A 206 -35.54 37.42 -5.38
CA SER A 206 -34.75 37.05 -4.18
C SER A 206 -35.27 37.83 -2.95
N PRO A 207 -34.87 37.54 -1.68
CA PRO A 207 -33.90 38.46 -1.07
C PRO A 207 -32.97 37.93 0.08
N PHE A 208 -32.00 38.80 0.41
CA PHE A 208 -31.30 39.02 1.71
C PHE A 208 -30.13 38.13 2.20
N THR A 209 -29.03 38.83 2.48
CA THR A 209 -27.98 38.53 3.46
C THR A 209 -28.36 39.06 4.86
N PRO A 210 -27.52 38.81 5.88
CA PRO A 210 -27.17 39.92 6.77
C PRO A 210 -25.66 40.04 7.07
N THR A 211 -25.25 41.21 7.58
CA THR A 211 -23.86 41.60 7.87
C THR A 211 -23.69 41.99 9.34
N VAL A 212 -22.56 41.60 9.96
CA VAL A 212 -22.01 42.20 11.19
C VAL A 212 -20.48 42.24 10.98
N VAL A 213 -19.91 43.35 10.50
CA VAL A 213 -19.50 44.54 11.26
C VAL A 213 -18.40 44.26 12.28
N HIS A 214 -17.19 44.73 11.98
CA HIS A 214 -16.28 45.29 12.98
C HIS A 214 -16.11 46.78 12.65
N ALA A 215 -16.38 47.65 13.62
CA ALA A 215 -16.27 49.09 13.46
C ALA A 215 -14.88 49.61 13.90
N PHE A 216 -14.54 50.81 13.44
CA PHE A 216 -13.31 51.53 13.80
C PHE A 216 -13.26 51.90 15.28
N SER A 217 -12.05 52.07 15.80
CA SER A 217 -11.72 53.22 16.65
C SER A 217 -10.28 53.64 16.35
N ASP A 218 -10.08 54.95 16.20
CA ASP A 218 -8.85 55.54 15.70
C ASP A 218 -7.75 55.63 16.77
N LEU A 219 -6.50 55.74 16.32
CA LEU A 219 -5.67 56.89 16.72
C LEU A 219 -4.49 57.08 15.77
N SER A 220 -4.32 58.32 15.31
CA SER A 220 -3.24 58.75 14.41
C SER A 220 -2.37 59.83 15.08
N SER A 221 -1.06 59.67 14.97
CA SER A 221 -0.04 60.70 15.16
C SER A 221 1.24 60.22 14.46
N CYS A 222 1.68 60.81 13.36
CA CYS A 222 2.37 62.11 13.27
C CYS A 222 3.70 62.11 14.05
N GLY A 223 4.82 62.03 13.32
CA GLY A 223 6.18 62.07 13.89
C GLY A 223 7.26 62.15 12.80
N ASN A 224 7.57 63.36 12.33
CA ASN A 224 8.63 63.61 11.34
C ASN A 224 10.00 63.80 12.01
N ALA A 225 11.03 63.07 11.55
CA ALA A 225 12.45 63.49 11.47
C ALA A 225 13.15 62.56 10.45
N HIS A 226 13.90 62.96 9.42
CA HIS A 226 14.99 63.95 9.24
C HIS A 226 16.37 63.52 9.81
N GLY A 227 17.42 63.68 8.98
CA GLY A 227 18.78 63.12 9.17
C GLY A 227 18.97 61.81 8.39
N ALA A 228 19.48 61.73 7.15
CA ALA A 228 20.26 62.65 6.30
C ALA A 228 21.77 62.77 6.64
N HIS A 229 22.59 61.90 6.02
CA HIS A 229 24.02 62.01 5.65
C HIS A 229 24.32 60.77 4.75
N THR A 230 24.96 60.76 3.56
CA THR A 230 26.24 61.34 3.02
C THR A 230 27.49 60.87 3.76
N GLU A 231 28.56 60.31 3.17
CA GLU A 231 28.80 59.56 1.90
C GLU A 231 30.08 58.67 2.15
N HIS A 232 30.94 58.14 1.25
CA HIS A 232 31.21 58.38 -0.17
C HIS A 232 31.64 57.12 -0.96
N ARG A 233 31.25 57.08 -2.24
CA ARG A 233 31.71 56.24 -3.38
C ARG A 233 33.17 55.71 -3.35
N ALA A 234 33.34 54.42 -3.66
CA ALA A 234 34.56 53.85 -4.27
C ALA A 234 34.23 52.62 -5.14
N LEU A 235 34.91 52.48 -6.28
CA LEU A 235 34.73 51.40 -7.27
C LEU A 235 36.08 50.71 -7.50
N HIS A 236 36.20 49.41 -7.23
CA HIS A 236 37.30 48.58 -7.75
C HIS A 236 36.82 47.15 -8.08
N ARG A 237 37.34 46.60 -9.18
CA ARG A 237 37.11 45.22 -9.62
C ARG A 237 38.17 44.30 -9.00
N GLU A 238 37.78 43.31 -8.23
CA GLU A 238 38.60 42.12 -7.97
C GLU A 238 37.77 40.84 -8.11
N ARG A 239 38.45 39.69 -8.31
CA ARG A 239 37.81 38.38 -8.51
C ARG A 239 37.63 37.69 -7.16
N PRO A 240 36.53 36.96 -6.89
CA PRO A 240 36.43 36.14 -5.71
C PRO A 240 37.45 34.97 -5.77
N PRO A 241 38.15 34.64 -4.66
CA PRO A 241 39.10 33.54 -4.61
C PRO A 241 38.39 32.17 -4.47
N GLN A 242 39.09 31.10 -4.85
CA GLN A 242 38.64 29.73 -4.57
C GLN A 242 39.04 29.29 -3.16
N GLU A 243 38.17 29.52 -2.16
CA GLU A 243 38.37 28.94 -0.84
C GLU A 243 37.97 27.46 -0.81
N LYS A 244 38.92 26.59 -0.48
CA LYS A 244 38.66 25.19 -0.14
C LYS A 244 38.12 25.11 1.29
N ILE A 245 36.81 24.91 1.43
CA ILE A 245 36.20 24.60 2.74
C ILE A 245 36.72 23.23 3.20
N LEU A 246 37.60 23.22 4.20
CA LEU A 246 37.91 22.01 4.97
C LEU A 246 36.77 21.77 5.96
N VAL A 247 35.98 20.72 5.73
CA VAL A 247 34.99 20.26 6.71
C VAL A 247 35.70 19.34 7.72
N GLU A 248 35.70 19.71 9.00
CA GLU A 248 36.15 18.81 10.06
C GLU A 248 35.08 17.73 10.32
N TYR A 249 35.48 16.46 10.19
CA TYR A 249 34.58 15.32 10.32
C TYR A 249 34.31 14.98 11.79
N ALA A 250 33.19 15.47 12.32
CA ALA A 250 32.67 14.99 13.59
C ALA A 250 32.33 13.48 13.51
N ILE A 251 32.78 12.73 14.52
CA ILE A 251 32.38 11.33 14.75
C ILE A 251 31.07 11.36 15.56
N PRO A 252 30.02 10.62 15.17
CA PRO A 252 28.82 10.47 15.99
C PRO A 252 29.19 9.85 17.34
N LYS A 253 28.80 10.50 18.44
CA LYS A 253 29.02 9.98 19.80
C LYS A 253 27.66 9.74 20.45
N PRO A 254 27.49 8.65 21.22
CA PRO A 254 26.26 8.40 21.93
C PRO A 254 25.89 9.62 22.80
N ARG A 255 24.60 9.96 22.82
CA ARG A 255 24.09 11.09 23.64
C ARG A 255 24.32 10.79 25.13
N LYS A 256 24.50 11.84 25.92
CA LYS A 256 24.91 11.74 27.35
C LYS A 256 23.94 10.85 28.15
N GLY A 257 24.39 9.64 28.42
CA GLY A 257 23.68 8.57 29.12
C GLY A 257 24.55 7.31 29.03
N ASN A 258 24.90 6.92 27.81
CA ASN A 258 25.89 5.88 27.54
C ASN A 258 27.25 6.53 27.28
N LEU A 259 28.14 6.52 28.27
CA LEU A 259 29.53 6.94 28.07
C LEU A 259 30.34 5.80 27.44
N TRP A 260 31.09 6.12 26.38
CA TRP A 260 32.23 5.30 26.00
C TRP A 260 33.24 5.27 27.17
N PRO A 261 33.75 4.11 27.60
CA PRO A 261 34.86 4.06 28.55
C PRO A 261 36.09 4.67 27.86
N ARG A 262 36.46 5.90 28.26
CA ARG A 262 37.71 6.50 27.82
C ARG A 262 38.86 5.76 28.49
N GLY A 263 39.83 5.32 27.71
CA GLY A 263 40.98 4.58 28.22
C GLY A 263 41.83 5.40 29.18
N GLU A 264 41.69 5.14 30.48
CA GLU A 264 42.89 4.89 31.27
C GLU A 264 43.49 3.54 30.84
N LYS A 265 44.78 3.33 31.11
CA LYS A 265 45.59 2.28 30.47
C LYS A 265 44.94 0.90 30.57
N ALA A 266 44.69 0.27 29.42
CA ALA A 266 44.25 -1.12 29.34
C ALA A 266 45.41 -2.08 29.65
N GLU A 267 45.79 -2.19 30.93
CA GLU A 267 46.21 -3.48 31.47
C GLU A 267 45.03 -4.46 31.35
N PRO A 268 45.27 -5.77 31.14
CA PRO A 268 44.22 -6.69 30.70
C PRO A 268 43.18 -6.94 31.79
N LEU A 269 42.02 -6.30 31.68
CA LEU A 269 40.88 -6.46 32.59
C LEU A 269 40.11 -7.78 32.36
N ALA A 270 40.85 -8.88 32.21
CA ALA A 270 40.32 -10.23 32.21
C ALA A 270 39.93 -10.64 33.65
N ARG A 271 38.79 -10.12 34.15
CA ARG A 271 38.08 -10.53 35.38
C ARG A 271 36.70 -9.86 35.48
N SER A 272 35.66 -10.54 34.99
CA SER A 272 34.26 -10.48 35.47
C SER A 272 33.23 -11.01 34.45
N VAL A 273 33.59 -11.17 33.17
CA VAL A 273 32.83 -12.03 32.25
C VAL A 273 33.06 -13.49 32.66
N SER A 274 32.01 -14.32 32.66
CA SER A 274 32.08 -15.68 33.21
C SER A 274 33.08 -16.56 32.45
N GLU A 275 34.12 -17.02 33.14
CA GLU A 275 35.34 -17.64 32.58
C GLU A 275 35.12 -18.97 31.83
N ASN A 276 33.89 -19.51 31.84
CA ASN A 276 33.55 -20.84 31.33
C ASN A 276 33.22 -20.91 29.82
N GLY A 277 33.00 -19.77 29.17
CA GLY A 277 32.56 -19.68 27.76
C GLY A 277 33.72 -19.47 26.78
N VAL A 278 34.22 -18.24 26.70
CA VAL A 278 35.25 -17.80 25.72
C VAL A 278 36.54 -18.62 25.80
N ASP A 279 37.01 -18.89 27.02
CA ASP A 279 38.26 -19.60 27.30
C ASP A 279 38.23 -21.07 26.83
N ARG A 280 37.03 -21.63 26.63
CA ARG A 280 36.81 -22.98 26.09
C ARG A 280 37.04 -23.06 24.57
N TRP A 281 36.86 -21.95 23.85
CA TRP A 281 37.11 -21.84 22.41
C TRP A 281 38.59 -21.55 22.12
N MET A 282 39.23 -20.64 22.86
CA MET A 282 40.67 -20.35 22.69
C MET A 282 41.60 -21.53 23.01
N LYS A 283 41.08 -22.62 23.59
CA LYS A 283 41.83 -23.81 24.02
C LYS A 283 41.53 -25.08 23.23
N LYS A 284 40.76 -25.01 22.13
CA LYS A 284 40.59 -26.13 21.20
C LYS A 284 41.16 -25.84 19.81
N ASP A 285 41.77 -26.88 19.25
CA ASP A 285 42.12 -27.04 17.84
C ASP A 285 43.14 -26.05 17.24
N GLY A 286 44.28 -25.95 17.92
CA GLY A 286 45.57 -26.28 17.27
C GLY A 286 46.28 -25.22 16.42
N LYS A 287 47.35 -24.64 16.99
CA LYS A 287 48.42 -23.88 16.30
C LYS A 287 47.92 -22.84 15.28
N ILE A 288 47.42 -21.71 15.78
CA ILE A 288 47.56 -20.44 15.04
C ILE A 288 49.07 -20.18 14.91
N SER A 289 49.63 -20.40 13.72
CA SER A 289 51.03 -20.09 13.45
C SER A 289 51.21 -18.58 13.28
N GLU A 290 52.33 -18.05 13.76
CA GLU A 290 52.74 -16.65 13.56
C GLU A 290 53.22 -16.40 12.11
N ALA A 291 52.48 -16.94 11.14
CA ALA A 291 52.74 -16.79 9.72
C ALA A 291 52.38 -15.37 9.28
N ARG A 292 53.39 -14.51 9.21
CA ARG A 292 53.37 -13.11 8.75
C ARG A 292 52.32 -12.86 7.65
N VAL A 293 51.21 -12.23 8.02
CA VAL A 293 50.03 -12.13 7.16
C VAL A 293 50.29 -11.04 6.11
N SER A 294 50.34 -11.40 4.83
CA SER A 294 50.36 -10.40 3.76
C SER A 294 48.96 -9.81 3.54
N GLY A 295 48.85 -8.59 3.00
CA GLY A 295 47.54 -8.00 2.68
C GLY A 295 46.67 -8.87 1.74
N LYS A 296 47.31 -9.66 0.85
CA LYS A 296 46.62 -10.66 0.02
C LYS A 296 46.13 -11.85 0.87
N GLN A 297 46.93 -12.30 1.84
CA GLN A 297 46.57 -13.36 2.79
C GLN A 297 45.37 -12.95 3.65
N MET A 298 45.33 -11.69 4.11
CA MET A 298 44.22 -11.14 4.90
C MET A 298 42.91 -11.15 4.12
N LYS A 299 42.92 -10.70 2.85
CA LYS A 299 41.75 -10.78 1.98
C LYS A 299 41.24 -12.22 1.87
N ILE A 300 42.12 -13.18 1.56
CA ILE A 300 41.74 -14.60 1.43
C ILE A 300 41.13 -15.15 2.73
N LYS A 301 41.66 -14.78 3.90
CA LYS A 301 41.08 -15.15 5.20
C LYS A 301 39.68 -14.54 5.40
N LEU A 302 39.50 -13.24 5.16
CA LEU A 302 38.19 -12.58 5.30
C LEU A 302 37.16 -13.11 4.29
N ASP A 303 37.57 -13.39 3.04
CA ASP A 303 36.76 -14.08 2.03
C ASP A 303 36.34 -15.49 2.49
N SER A 304 37.15 -16.16 3.32
CA SER A 304 36.81 -17.46 3.93
C SER A 304 35.81 -17.29 5.07
N CYS A 305 36.05 -16.35 5.99
CA CYS A 305 35.16 -16.03 7.11
C CYS A 305 33.76 -15.63 6.61
N SER A 306 33.69 -14.85 5.53
CA SER A 306 32.42 -14.46 4.89
C SER A 306 31.66 -15.63 4.24
N LYS A 307 32.35 -16.75 3.94
CA LYS A 307 31.75 -17.98 3.37
C LYS A 307 31.41 -19.02 4.42
N THR A 308 31.98 -18.92 5.64
CA THR A 308 31.62 -19.76 6.78
C THR A 308 30.64 -19.09 7.74
N GLY A 309 30.54 -17.76 7.71
CA GLY A 309 29.83 -16.97 8.72
C GLY A 309 30.63 -16.78 10.02
N ASP A 310 31.93 -17.06 10.01
CA ASP A 310 32.77 -16.99 11.21
C ASP A 310 33.19 -15.54 11.53
N VAL A 311 32.43 -14.90 12.41
CA VAL A 311 32.70 -13.54 12.88
C VAL A 311 33.86 -13.48 13.87
N MET A 312 34.14 -14.58 14.60
CA MET A 312 35.19 -14.61 15.64
C MET A 312 36.59 -14.70 15.03
N GLU A 313 36.81 -15.59 14.06
CA GLU A 313 38.07 -15.62 13.27
C GLU A 313 38.22 -14.33 12.46
N ALA A 314 37.13 -13.74 11.94
CA ALA A 314 37.22 -12.45 11.23
C ALA A 314 37.76 -11.31 12.13
N ILE A 315 37.28 -11.22 13.38
CA ILE A 315 37.77 -10.25 14.36
C ILE A 315 39.22 -10.57 14.77
N ALA A 316 39.56 -11.84 15.02
CA ALA A 316 40.93 -12.24 15.34
C ALA A 316 41.93 -11.94 14.20
N VAL A 317 41.51 -12.09 12.94
CA VAL A 317 42.29 -11.73 11.74
C VAL A 317 42.47 -10.22 11.63
N TYR A 318 41.47 -9.42 11.99
CA TYR A 318 41.60 -7.97 12.09
C TYR A 318 42.58 -7.57 13.21
N ASP A 319 42.43 -8.10 14.42
CA ASP A 319 43.29 -7.77 15.56
C ASP A 319 44.75 -8.15 15.30
N SER A 320 44.98 -9.31 14.68
CA SER A 320 46.32 -9.76 14.24
C SER A 320 46.91 -8.86 13.15
N ALA A 321 46.10 -8.40 12.19
CA ALA A 321 46.55 -7.48 11.14
C ALA A 321 46.88 -6.08 11.67
N VAL A 322 46.09 -5.60 12.65
CA VAL A 322 46.33 -4.35 13.38
C VAL A 322 47.63 -4.44 14.19
N GLY A 323 47.86 -5.52 14.93
CA GLY A 323 49.11 -5.75 15.68
C GLY A 323 50.35 -5.84 14.78
N GLN A 324 50.20 -6.37 13.56
CA GLN A 324 51.26 -6.42 12.54
C GLN A 324 51.45 -5.11 11.75
N GLY A 325 50.68 -4.05 12.05
CA GLY A 325 50.78 -2.76 11.36
C GLY A 325 50.35 -2.78 9.89
N ILE A 326 49.51 -3.76 9.49
CA ILE A 326 49.06 -3.91 8.11
C ILE A 326 48.07 -2.79 7.78
N LYS A 327 48.39 -1.95 6.79
CA LYS A 327 47.48 -0.90 6.33
C LYS A 327 46.21 -1.51 5.72
N LEU A 328 45.08 -1.28 6.38
CA LEU A 328 43.77 -1.74 5.95
C LEU A 328 43.25 -0.94 4.74
N GLN A 329 42.23 -1.49 4.08
CA GLN A 329 41.59 -0.92 2.89
C GLN A 329 40.08 -1.00 3.07
N GLN A 330 39.33 -0.17 2.33
CA GLN A 330 37.86 -0.11 2.36
C GLN A 330 37.20 -1.50 2.28
N TYR A 331 37.70 -2.38 1.40
CA TYR A 331 37.20 -3.75 1.27
C TYR A 331 37.32 -4.57 2.57
N HIS A 332 38.43 -4.47 3.32
CA HIS A 332 38.60 -5.20 4.59
C HIS A 332 37.60 -4.71 5.64
N TYR A 333 37.43 -3.39 5.76
CA TYR A 333 36.45 -2.79 6.67
C TYR A 333 35.01 -3.16 6.30
N ASN A 334 34.64 -3.14 5.01
CA ASN A 334 33.30 -3.54 4.55
C ASN A 334 32.95 -4.97 4.99
N VAL A 335 33.85 -5.95 4.80
CA VAL A 335 33.59 -7.37 5.16
C VAL A 335 33.49 -7.55 6.68
N LEU A 336 34.35 -6.87 7.44
CA LEU A 336 34.31 -6.90 8.91
C LEU A 336 33.01 -6.32 9.47
N LEU A 337 32.58 -5.16 8.96
CA LEU A 337 31.33 -4.50 9.37
C LEU A 337 30.10 -5.31 8.96
N TYR A 338 30.09 -5.93 7.78
CA TYR A 338 29.02 -6.86 7.36
C TYR A 338 28.89 -8.05 8.33
N LEU A 339 30.01 -8.71 8.67
CA LEU A 339 30.00 -9.84 9.59
C LEU A 339 29.56 -9.43 11.00
N CYS A 340 30.10 -8.32 11.53
CA CYS A 340 29.69 -7.81 12.84
C CYS A 340 28.20 -7.42 12.87
N SER A 341 27.69 -6.74 11.83
CA SER A 341 26.28 -6.34 11.76
C SER A 341 25.31 -7.52 11.60
N SER A 342 25.75 -8.61 10.99
CA SER A 342 24.96 -9.85 10.89
C SER A 342 24.90 -10.56 12.26
N ALA A 343 26.04 -10.76 12.92
CA ALA A 343 26.08 -11.34 14.25
C ALA A 343 25.37 -10.47 15.31
N ALA A 344 25.43 -9.14 15.23
CA ALA A 344 24.75 -8.22 16.14
C ALA A 344 23.21 -8.32 16.10
N VAL A 345 22.65 -8.69 14.93
CA VAL A 345 21.21 -8.99 14.72
C VAL A 345 20.88 -10.44 15.11
N GLY A 346 21.87 -11.29 15.35
CA GLY A 346 21.71 -12.67 15.83
C GLY A 346 21.70 -13.75 14.75
N ILE A 347 21.74 -13.38 13.46
CA ILE A 347 21.71 -14.30 12.33
C ILE A 347 22.83 -13.97 11.34
N VAL A 348 23.72 -14.93 11.07
CA VAL A 348 24.76 -14.79 10.04
C VAL A 348 24.42 -15.65 8.83
N HIS A 349 24.45 -15.02 7.65
CA HIS A 349 24.23 -15.67 6.36
C HIS A 349 25.56 -15.88 5.62
N PRO A 350 25.97 -17.14 5.37
CA PRO A 350 27.14 -17.45 4.54
C PRO A 350 27.00 -16.97 3.09
N ALA A 351 28.08 -16.39 2.54
CA ALA A 351 28.12 -15.92 1.16
C ALA A 351 28.04 -17.09 0.14
N LYS A 352 27.15 -16.97 -0.85
CA LYS A 352 26.97 -17.95 -1.93
C LYS A 352 28.21 -18.03 -2.84
N SER A 353 28.52 -19.22 -3.34
CA SER A 353 29.72 -19.49 -4.14
C SER A 353 29.48 -19.36 -5.66
N GLY A 354 30.03 -18.33 -6.32
CA GLY A 354 30.10 -18.31 -7.78
C GLY A 354 30.50 -16.99 -8.44
N SER A 355 31.73 -16.93 -8.97
CA SER A 355 32.24 -15.92 -9.93
C SER A 355 32.30 -14.44 -9.47
N VAL A 356 32.86 -13.60 -10.34
CA VAL A 356 33.11 -12.16 -10.17
C VAL A 356 32.35 -11.39 -11.27
N ASN A 357 31.97 -10.13 -10.99
CA ASN A 357 31.21 -9.18 -11.83
C ASN A 357 29.72 -9.50 -12.05
N SER A 358 28.87 -8.99 -11.15
CA SER A 358 27.60 -8.30 -11.48
C SER A 358 27.02 -7.62 -10.24
N LYS A 359 26.08 -6.68 -10.43
CA LYS A 359 25.48 -5.85 -9.36
C LYS A 359 24.25 -6.52 -8.71
N SER A 360 24.43 -7.58 -7.93
CA SER A 360 23.33 -8.16 -7.14
C SER A 360 23.83 -8.93 -5.91
N ASP A 361 23.78 -8.29 -4.74
CA ASP A 361 23.73 -9.02 -3.47
C ASP A 361 22.34 -9.70 -3.34
N PRO A 362 22.20 -10.77 -2.53
CA PRO A 362 20.91 -11.43 -2.34
C PRO A 362 19.82 -10.54 -1.73
N ASP A 363 18.59 -11.04 -1.82
CA ASP A 363 17.39 -10.50 -1.20
C ASP A 363 17.21 -11.01 0.25
N TRP A 364 16.60 -10.20 1.12
CA TRP A 364 16.37 -10.50 2.53
C TRP A 364 15.11 -9.80 3.07
N HIS A 365 13.99 -10.54 3.09
CA HIS A 365 12.87 -10.23 3.98
C HIS A 365 13.22 -10.64 5.43
N ILE A 366 12.64 -9.94 6.42
CA ILE A 366 12.67 -10.35 7.82
C ILE A 366 11.29 -10.86 8.19
N ASP A 367 11.00 -12.12 7.83
CA ASP A 367 9.85 -12.84 8.38
C ASP A 367 10.10 -13.13 9.85
N GLY A 368 9.37 -12.43 10.71
CA GLY A 368 9.36 -12.63 12.15
C GLY A 368 8.39 -13.71 12.58
N ASP A 369 8.56 -14.96 12.13
CA ASP A 369 8.26 -16.13 12.98
C ASP A 369 8.78 -17.48 12.43
N LEU A 370 9.14 -18.39 13.34
CA LEU A 370 9.70 -19.72 13.02
C LEU A 370 8.61 -20.80 12.90
N VAL A 371 7.87 -20.80 11.78
CA VAL A 371 7.01 -21.94 11.42
C VAL A 371 7.80 -22.95 10.59
N ALA A 372 8.19 -24.07 11.21
CA ALA A 372 8.91 -25.15 10.55
C ALA A 372 7.95 -26.09 9.81
N ASP A 373 7.59 -25.75 8.57
CA ASP A 373 6.82 -26.63 7.69
C ASP A 373 7.71 -27.39 6.68
N ALA A 374 7.29 -28.61 6.29
CA ALA A 374 8.21 -29.61 5.75
C ALA A 374 7.97 -30.02 4.28
N ASP A 375 9.08 -30.29 3.59
CA ASP A 375 9.22 -30.98 2.30
C ASP A 375 8.65 -30.32 1.02
N GLN A 376 9.55 -29.71 0.23
CA GLN A 376 9.71 -30.08 -1.18
C GLN A 376 11.02 -29.57 -1.81
N GLY A 377 11.72 -30.43 -2.56
CA GLY A 377 12.24 -30.00 -3.87
C GLY A 377 13.68 -29.47 -4.04
N SER A 378 14.65 -29.86 -3.21
CA SER A 378 16.09 -29.91 -3.59
C SER A 378 16.71 -28.70 -4.33
N ARG A 379 16.97 -27.60 -3.62
CA ARG A 379 18.19 -26.78 -3.81
C ARG A 379 18.81 -26.50 -2.44
N ARG A 380 20.13 -26.66 -2.28
CA ARG A 380 20.82 -26.36 -1.01
C ARG A 380 20.91 -24.84 -0.80
N ALA A 381 19.93 -24.27 -0.10
CA ALA A 381 20.08 -22.97 0.53
C ALA A 381 21.17 -23.02 1.63
N SER A 382 21.89 -21.92 1.83
CA SER A 382 22.79 -21.76 2.98
C SER A 382 21.96 -21.56 4.24
N VAL A 383 22.01 -22.54 5.15
CA VAL A 383 21.28 -22.50 6.43
C VAL A 383 21.75 -21.28 7.25
N PRO A 384 20.85 -20.43 7.78
CA PRO A 384 21.22 -19.32 8.64
C PRO A 384 21.87 -19.81 9.93
N ILE A 385 22.96 -19.16 10.36
CA ILE A 385 23.65 -19.48 11.61
C ILE A 385 23.10 -18.58 12.71
N LEU A 386 22.43 -19.19 13.70
CA LEU A 386 21.97 -18.50 14.91
C LEU A 386 23.15 -18.25 15.86
N VAL A 387 23.25 -17.03 16.38
CA VAL A 387 24.37 -16.55 17.20
C VAL A 387 23.94 -16.32 18.65
N SER A 388 24.76 -16.74 19.62
CA SER A 388 24.48 -16.55 21.05
C SER A 388 24.60 -15.09 21.48
N ASP A 389 23.92 -14.72 22.57
CA ASP A 389 23.90 -13.34 23.09
C ASP A 389 25.31 -12.80 23.40
N ASP A 390 26.20 -13.63 23.97
CA ASP A 390 27.61 -13.25 24.22
C ASP A 390 28.32 -12.78 22.93
N ILE A 391 28.08 -13.46 21.81
CA ILE A 391 28.73 -13.18 20.52
C ILE A 391 28.02 -12.01 19.83
N ARG A 392 26.70 -11.84 20.00
CA ARG A 392 25.97 -10.63 19.57
C ARG A 392 26.54 -9.37 20.21
N ASP A 393 26.71 -9.35 21.54
CA ASP A 393 27.19 -8.17 22.26
C ASP A 393 28.69 -7.90 22.03
N TYR A 394 29.49 -8.95 21.85
CA TYR A 394 30.85 -8.82 21.35
C TYR A 394 30.89 -8.22 19.93
N ALA A 395 30.07 -8.71 19.00
CA ALA A 395 30.01 -8.22 17.62
C ALA A 395 29.51 -6.76 17.52
N ARG A 396 28.55 -6.36 18.36
CA ARG A 396 28.13 -4.94 18.51
C ARG A 396 29.31 -4.07 18.91
N THR A 397 29.99 -4.44 19.99
CA THR A 397 31.12 -3.68 20.54
C THR A 397 32.28 -3.57 19.55
N ARG A 398 32.79 -4.71 19.06
CA ARG A 398 33.91 -4.75 18.10
C ARG A 398 33.55 -4.07 16.77
N GLY A 399 32.32 -4.23 16.29
CA GLY A 399 31.85 -3.59 15.06
C GLY A 399 31.90 -2.06 15.11
N LEU A 400 31.55 -1.47 16.26
CA LEU A 400 31.65 -0.02 16.48
C LEU A 400 33.10 0.46 16.59
N GLU A 401 33.98 -0.28 17.27
CA GLU A 401 35.42 0.04 17.31
C GLU A 401 36.08 -0.04 15.92
N ILE A 402 35.70 -1.04 15.12
CA ILE A 402 36.15 -1.20 13.72
C ILE A 402 35.69 -0.01 12.87
N TYR A 403 34.47 0.50 13.08
CA TYR A 403 33.96 1.70 12.42
C TYR A 403 34.67 2.98 12.87
N GLU A 404 34.90 3.17 14.17
CA GLU A 404 35.66 4.31 14.69
C GLU A 404 37.07 4.33 14.10
N LYS A 405 37.75 3.17 14.03
CA LYS A 405 39.06 3.06 13.40
C LYS A 405 39.03 3.38 11.90
N MET A 406 38.02 2.90 11.16
CA MET A 406 37.85 3.25 9.74
C MET A 406 37.76 4.76 9.52
N CYS A 407 37.06 5.47 10.43
CA CYS A 407 36.95 6.93 10.42
C CYS A 407 38.28 7.62 10.77
N LEU A 408 39.00 7.14 11.80
CA LEU A 408 40.29 7.67 12.23
C LEU A 408 41.38 7.51 11.16
N GLU A 409 41.41 6.38 10.45
CA GLU A 409 42.31 6.12 9.32
C GLU A 409 41.90 6.88 8.03
N LYS A 410 40.79 7.63 8.07
CA LYS A 410 40.23 8.41 6.95
C LYS A 410 40.01 7.57 5.68
N ILE A 411 39.59 6.31 5.86
CA ILE A 411 39.25 5.43 4.76
C ILE A 411 37.87 5.83 4.21
N ALA A 412 37.73 5.88 2.89
CA ALA A 412 36.45 6.19 2.24
C ALA A 412 35.37 5.18 2.68
N MET A 413 34.27 5.67 3.23
CA MET A 413 33.10 4.85 3.57
C MET A 413 32.37 4.39 2.29
N SER A 414 31.56 3.34 2.42
CA SER A 414 30.66 2.85 1.37
C SER A 414 29.24 2.79 1.92
N GLU A 415 28.23 2.73 1.05
CA GLU A 415 26.83 2.51 1.47
C GLU A 415 26.73 1.24 2.33
N ALA A 416 27.29 0.11 1.88
CA ALA A 416 27.29 -1.14 2.63
C ALA A 416 27.92 -1.04 4.03
N ALA A 417 28.99 -0.24 4.20
CA ALA A 417 29.61 -0.01 5.51
C ALA A 417 28.69 0.79 6.44
N LEU A 418 28.06 1.86 5.95
CA LEU A 418 27.15 2.70 6.75
C LEU A 418 25.82 1.97 7.03
N THR A 419 25.28 1.22 6.07
CA THR A 419 24.12 0.33 6.25
C THR A 419 24.42 -0.77 7.29
N SER A 420 25.64 -1.32 7.33
CA SER A 420 26.05 -2.26 8.38
C SER A 420 26.10 -1.61 9.77
N VAL A 421 26.60 -0.38 9.89
CA VAL A 421 26.60 0.36 11.17
C VAL A 421 25.17 0.72 11.61
N ALA A 422 24.28 1.09 10.67
CA ALA A 422 22.87 1.31 10.95
C ALA A 422 22.17 0.03 11.47
N ARG A 423 22.51 -1.15 10.92
CA ARG A 423 22.05 -2.45 11.44
C ARG A 423 22.59 -2.77 12.85
N ILE A 424 23.82 -2.37 13.16
CA ILE A 424 24.36 -2.49 14.53
C ILE A 424 23.57 -1.58 15.48
N ALA A 425 23.31 -0.32 15.09
CA ALA A 425 22.50 0.63 15.86
C ALA A 425 21.05 0.14 16.10
N MET A 426 20.38 -0.37 15.06
CA MET A 426 19.08 -1.05 15.16
C MET A 426 19.10 -2.21 16.18
N SER A 427 20.17 -3.01 16.20
CA SER A 427 20.31 -4.12 17.16
C SER A 427 20.54 -3.67 18.63
N MET A 428 20.91 -2.40 18.84
CA MET A 428 21.00 -1.74 20.14
C MET A 428 19.75 -0.90 20.44
N ASP A 429 18.71 -0.98 19.61
CA ASP A 429 17.48 -0.18 19.70
C ASP A 429 17.70 1.35 19.59
N ASP A 430 18.76 1.77 18.89
CA ASP A 430 19.11 3.19 18.64
C ASP A 430 18.80 3.61 17.19
N GLY A 431 17.53 3.98 16.97
CA GLY A 431 17.04 4.47 15.68
C GLY A 431 17.59 5.85 15.30
N ASP A 432 17.91 6.69 16.28
CA ASP A 432 18.52 8.02 16.02
C ASP A 432 19.92 7.82 15.40
N MET A 433 20.74 6.94 15.99
CA MET A 433 22.06 6.58 15.44
C MET A 433 21.96 5.87 14.08
N ALA A 434 20.95 5.00 13.89
CA ALA A 434 20.71 4.37 12.59
C ALA A 434 20.39 5.40 11.51
N PHE A 435 19.53 6.39 11.80
CA PHE A 435 19.17 7.45 10.85
C PHE A 435 20.31 8.42 10.57
N ASP A 436 21.10 8.78 11.58
CA ASP A 436 22.32 9.60 11.43
C ASP A 436 23.33 8.95 10.48
N CYS A 437 23.42 7.61 10.43
CA CYS A 437 24.26 6.90 9.46
C CYS A 437 23.79 7.13 8.00
N VAL A 438 22.48 7.20 7.76
CA VAL A 438 21.92 7.46 6.42
C VAL A 438 22.04 8.94 6.04
N LYS A 439 21.75 9.86 6.97
CA LYS A 439 21.99 11.31 6.78
C LYS A 439 23.47 11.59 6.44
N ARG A 440 24.40 10.83 7.02
CA ARG A 440 25.85 10.89 6.71
C ARG A 440 26.19 10.40 5.29
N MET A 441 25.39 9.55 4.64
CA MET A 441 25.62 9.15 3.24
C MET A 441 25.52 10.37 2.31
N LYS A 442 24.47 11.18 2.46
CA LYS A 442 24.23 12.44 1.71
C LYS A 442 25.42 13.40 1.84
N LEU A 443 25.94 13.57 3.07
CA LEU A 443 27.12 14.40 3.36
C LEU A 443 28.45 13.88 2.77
N LEU A 444 28.51 12.60 2.40
CA LEU A 444 29.70 11.96 1.81
C LEU A 444 29.59 11.79 0.29
N GLY A 445 28.50 12.25 -0.33
CA GLY A 445 28.22 12.03 -1.76
C GLY A 445 27.90 10.55 -2.09
N ILE A 446 27.43 9.79 -1.10
CA ILE A 446 27.05 8.38 -1.25
C ILE A 446 25.54 8.31 -1.44
N THR A 447 25.08 7.74 -2.56
CA THR A 447 23.66 7.45 -2.78
C THR A 447 23.19 6.35 -1.82
N ALA A 448 22.20 6.67 -0.99
CA ALA A 448 21.53 5.69 -0.12
C ALA A 448 20.66 4.72 -0.93
N ARG A 449 20.13 3.68 -0.28
CA ARG A 449 19.18 2.70 -0.85
C ARG A 449 18.06 2.43 0.16
N VAL A 450 16.95 1.80 -0.25
CA VAL A 450 15.86 1.40 0.67
C VAL A 450 16.40 0.63 1.88
N ARG A 451 17.25 -0.38 1.64
CA ARG A 451 17.97 -1.15 2.67
C ARG A 451 18.80 -0.34 3.68
N SER A 452 19.15 0.90 3.36
CA SER A 452 19.85 1.82 4.27
C SER A 452 18.90 2.43 5.31
N TYR A 453 17.63 2.64 4.96
CA TYR A 453 16.62 3.30 5.79
C TYR A 453 15.87 2.35 6.71
N GLY A 454 15.59 1.12 6.26
CA GLY A 454 14.91 0.09 7.06
C GLY A 454 15.38 -0.02 8.52
N PRO A 455 16.70 -0.06 8.81
CA PRO A 455 17.20 -0.10 10.18
C PRO A 455 16.79 1.08 11.09
N ALA A 456 16.54 2.26 10.53
CA ALA A 456 15.98 3.40 11.28
C ALA A 456 14.45 3.32 11.34
N LEU A 457 13.80 3.09 10.20
CA LEU A 457 12.34 3.07 10.09
C LEU A 457 11.71 1.99 10.98
N PHE A 458 12.21 0.75 10.91
CA PHE A 458 11.68 -0.34 11.72
C PHE A 458 11.90 -0.11 13.22
N THR A 459 13.01 0.52 13.63
CA THR A 459 13.22 0.89 15.04
C THR A 459 12.22 1.97 15.50
N PHE A 460 11.95 3.01 14.71
CA PHE A 460 10.92 4.00 15.09
C PHE A 460 9.51 3.42 15.06
N CYS A 461 9.16 2.63 14.05
CA CYS A 461 7.87 1.94 13.95
C CYS A 461 7.63 0.97 15.13
N ASN A 462 8.65 0.20 15.54
CA ASN A 462 8.54 -0.71 16.68
C ASN A 462 8.48 0.01 18.05
N LYS A 463 9.06 1.22 18.17
CA LYS A 463 8.92 2.09 19.35
C LYS A 463 7.59 2.86 19.39
N GLY A 464 6.86 2.95 18.29
CA GLY A 464 5.69 3.83 18.16
C GLY A 464 6.04 5.32 17.97
N ASP A 465 7.27 5.65 17.54
CA ASP A 465 7.74 7.02 17.33
C ASP A 465 7.28 7.53 15.94
N ILE A 466 5.99 7.91 15.86
CA ILE A 466 5.28 8.30 14.63
C ILE A 466 6.02 9.41 13.88
N ASP A 467 6.35 10.50 14.58
CA ASP A 467 6.95 11.69 13.98
C ASP A 467 8.29 11.37 13.31
N LYS A 468 9.11 10.49 13.92
CA LYS A 468 10.38 10.06 13.33
C LYS A 468 10.24 9.00 12.25
N ALA A 469 9.24 8.12 12.33
CA ALA A 469 8.95 7.19 11.23
C ALA A 469 8.61 7.96 9.93
N PHE A 470 7.84 9.04 10.04
CA PHE A 470 7.59 9.95 8.92
C PHE A 470 8.76 10.90 8.61
N GLU A 471 9.62 11.29 9.56
CA GLU A 471 10.89 11.98 9.25
C GLU A 471 11.80 11.10 8.37
N VAL A 472 11.82 9.78 8.62
CA VAL A 472 12.55 8.82 7.80
C VAL A 472 11.96 8.69 6.40
N GLU A 473 10.64 8.53 6.26
CA GLU A 473 9.97 8.50 4.95
C GLU A 473 10.21 9.80 4.16
N ALA A 474 9.99 10.96 4.77
CA ALA A 474 10.23 12.25 4.13
C ALA A 474 11.69 12.39 3.65
N HIS A 475 12.67 11.87 4.40
CA HIS A 475 14.07 11.83 3.96
C HIS A 475 14.33 10.77 2.86
N MET A 476 13.57 9.67 2.78
CA MET A 476 13.63 8.76 1.64
C MET A 476 13.15 9.49 0.37
N SER A 477 11.97 10.10 0.44
CA SER A 477 11.36 10.88 -0.64
C SER A 477 12.23 12.07 -1.09
N GLU A 478 12.82 12.83 -0.15
CA GLU A 478 13.82 13.91 -0.43
C GLU A 478 15.06 13.45 -1.22
N ASN A 479 15.37 12.15 -1.19
CA ASN A 479 16.55 11.58 -1.84
C ASN A 479 16.15 10.71 -3.05
N GLY A 480 14.90 10.78 -3.51
CA GLY A 480 14.40 10.05 -4.68
C GLY A 480 14.23 8.54 -4.45
N ILE A 481 14.07 8.11 -3.20
CA ILE A 481 13.99 6.71 -2.80
C ILE A 481 12.57 6.46 -2.30
N GLN A 482 11.85 5.53 -2.93
CA GLN A 482 10.51 5.14 -2.51
C GLN A 482 10.57 3.97 -1.51
N PRO A 483 9.67 3.90 -0.52
CA PRO A 483 9.53 2.72 0.34
C PRO A 483 9.07 1.48 -0.45
N GLU A 484 9.56 0.30 -0.09
CA GLU A 484 9.10 -0.99 -0.63
C GLU A 484 8.02 -1.60 0.29
N GLU A 485 7.45 -2.76 -0.08
CA GLU A 485 6.32 -3.37 0.64
C GLU A 485 6.53 -3.54 2.17
N PRO A 486 7.72 -3.94 2.69
CA PRO A 486 7.95 -4.05 4.13
C PRO A 486 7.94 -2.69 4.86
N GLU A 487 8.56 -1.67 4.27
CA GLU A 487 8.56 -0.30 4.81
C GLU A 487 7.15 0.30 4.77
N LEU A 488 6.37 0.01 3.73
CA LEU A 488 4.95 0.40 3.63
C LEU A 488 4.08 -0.33 4.66
N GLU A 489 4.27 -1.65 4.91
CA GLU A 489 3.54 -2.36 5.97
C GLU A 489 3.82 -1.74 7.34
N ALA A 490 5.08 -1.38 7.62
CA ALA A 490 5.49 -0.75 8.87
C ALA A 490 4.83 0.64 9.05
N LEU A 491 4.88 1.50 8.03
CA LEU A 491 4.24 2.83 8.03
C LEU A 491 2.72 2.74 8.12
N LEU A 492 2.08 1.80 7.42
CA LEU A 492 0.63 1.57 7.50
C LEU A 492 0.23 1.06 8.89
N ARG A 493 1.01 0.16 9.50
CA ARG A 493 0.76 -0.36 10.86
C ARG A 493 0.79 0.72 11.93
N ILE A 494 1.83 1.55 11.95
CA ILE A 494 1.90 2.65 12.92
C ILE A 494 0.80 3.70 12.65
N SER A 495 0.43 3.92 11.38
CA SER A 495 -0.71 4.78 11.01
C SER A 495 -2.08 4.21 11.42
N ILE A 496 -2.27 2.88 11.43
CA ILE A 496 -3.48 2.23 11.96
C ILE A 496 -3.54 2.36 13.49
N ALA A 497 -2.42 2.20 14.19
CA ALA A 497 -2.33 2.40 15.63
C ALA A 497 -2.64 3.86 16.01
N ALA A 498 -2.01 4.83 15.34
CA ALA A 498 -2.26 6.26 15.56
C ALA A 498 -3.74 6.63 15.31
N ARG A 499 -4.35 6.13 14.24
CA ARG A 499 -5.78 6.37 13.95
C ARG A 499 -6.71 5.87 15.06
N ARG A 500 -6.40 4.73 15.69
CA ARG A 500 -7.17 4.20 16.84
C ARG A 500 -7.20 5.21 17.99
N GLU A 501 -6.03 5.68 18.40
CA GLU A 501 -5.90 6.63 19.52
C GLU A 501 -6.54 7.99 19.21
N LEU A 502 -6.41 8.48 17.97
CA LEU A 502 -7.03 9.72 17.51
C LEU A 502 -8.57 9.65 17.52
N ILE A 503 -9.16 8.55 17.04
CA ILE A 503 -10.62 8.32 17.06
C ILE A 503 -11.13 8.29 18.51
N GLU A 504 -10.45 7.55 19.39
CA GLU A 504 -10.79 7.50 20.80
C GLU A 504 -10.69 8.87 21.49
N ALA A 505 -9.59 9.60 21.24
CA ALA A 505 -9.39 10.95 21.78
C ALA A 505 -10.47 11.93 21.27
N TRP A 506 -10.89 11.81 20.01
CA TRP A 506 -11.97 12.61 19.44
C TRP A 506 -13.31 12.35 20.15
N PHE A 507 -13.74 11.10 20.29
CA PHE A 507 -15.01 10.77 20.97
C PHE A 507 -14.98 11.14 22.46
N LYS A 508 -13.82 11.00 23.12
CA LYS A 508 -13.60 11.44 24.51
C LYS A 508 -13.52 12.97 24.67
N SER A 509 -13.42 13.73 23.57
CA SER A 509 -13.22 15.19 23.59
C SER A 509 -14.44 15.99 24.06
N SER A 510 -14.18 17.21 24.57
CA SER A 510 -15.26 18.15 24.89
C SER A 510 -16.07 18.56 23.65
N THR A 511 -15.44 18.59 22.47
CA THR A 511 -16.07 18.99 21.20
C THR A 511 -17.10 17.95 20.75
N ALA A 512 -16.73 16.67 20.67
CA ALA A 512 -17.66 15.59 20.33
C ALA A 512 -18.86 15.54 21.29
N SER A 513 -18.65 15.86 22.58
CA SER A 513 -19.74 15.88 23.57
C SER A 513 -20.83 16.96 23.32
N ARG A 514 -20.49 18.05 22.61
CA ARG A 514 -21.41 19.16 22.30
C ARG A 514 -22.25 18.92 21.03
N LEU A 515 -21.77 18.07 20.13
CA LEU A 515 -22.39 17.76 18.84
C LEU A 515 -23.59 16.81 19.00
N GLY A 516 -24.61 17.04 18.17
CA GLY A 516 -25.74 16.13 17.95
C GLY A 516 -27.14 16.70 18.20
N LYS A 517 -28.16 15.98 17.70
CA LYS A 517 -29.58 16.36 17.78
C LYS A 517 -30.24 15.70 19.01
N ARG A 518 -31.00 16.48 19.80
CA ARG A 518 -31.75 15.96 20.98
C ARG A 518 -33.10 15.29 20.66
N LYS A 519 -33.58 15.42 19.42
CA LYS A 519 -34.81 14.82 18.91
C LYS A 519 -34.60 14.53 17.41
N TRP A 520 -35.10 13.40 16.94
CA TRP A 520 -35.06 12.97 15.55
C TRP A 520 -36.32 12.16 15.22
N ASP A 521 -36.54 11.92 13.93
CA ASP A 521 -37.66 11.13 13.43
C ASP A 521 -37.17 9.69 13.22
N VAL A 522 -37.64 8.75 14.05
CA VAL A 522 -37.19 7.35 14.04
C VAL A 522 -37.60 6.66 12.74
N LYS A 523 -38.75 7.00 12.15
CA LYS A 523 -39.21 6.36 10.90
C LYS A 523 -38.30 6.73 9.74
N LYS A 524 -37.98 8.03 9.59
CA LYS A 524 -37.02 8.51 8.58
C LYS A 524 -35.61 8.00 8.82
N LEU A 525 -35.27 7.65 10.06
CA LEU A 525 -33.98 7.07 10.40
C LEU A 525 -33.90 5.60 9.95
N ALA A 526 -34.91 4.79 10.27
CA ALA A 526 -35.00 3.41 9.79
C ALA A 526 -35.06 3.35 8.25
N GLU A 527 -35.86 4.21 7.62
CA GLU A 527 -35.89 4.39 6.16
C GLU A 527 -34.51 4.75 5.60
N ALA A 528 -33.74 5.61 6.27
CA ALA A 528 -32.38 5.96 5.84
C ALA A 528 -31.38 4.79 6.04
N VAL A 529 -31.51 4.00 7.10
CA VAL A 529 -30.70 2.78 7.33
C VAL A 529 -30.98 1.73 6.26
N GLU A 530 -32.26 1.50 5.93
CA GLU A 530 -32.67 0.52 4.92
C GLU A 530 -32.21 0.94 3.51
N ASN A 531 -32.43 2.20 3.12
CA ASN A 531 -31.92 2.73 1.85
C ASN A 531 -30.38 2.80 1.79
N GLY A 532 -29.69 2.81 2.94
CA GLY A 532 -28.24 2.76 3.04
C GLY A 532 -27.62 1.35 2.95
N GLY A 533 -28.44 0.30 2.74
CA GLY A 533 -27.97 -1.10 2.72
C GLY A 533 -27.80 -1.74 4.11
N GLY A 534 -28.24 -1.04 5.17
CA GLY A 534 -28.02 -1.39 6.57
C GLY A 534 -26.75 -0.75 7.16
N GLY A 535 -26.76 -0.49 8.47
CA GLY A 535 -25.57 -0.07 9.22
C GLY A 535 -25.14 1.40 9.12
N TRP A 536 -25.79 2.24 8.31
CA TRP A 536 -25.51 3.69 8.25
C TRP A 536 -26.77 4.51 7.92
N HIS A 537 -26.91 5.72 8.48
CA HIS A 537 -28.09 6.56 8.22
C HIS A 537 -27.82 7.97 7.66
N GLY A 538 -26.60 8.50 7.72
CA GLY A 538 -26.23 9.81 7.14
C GLY A 538 -26.91 11.08 7.72
N LEU A 539 -28.00 10.97 8.49
CA LEU A 539 -28.77 12.12 9.00
C LEU A 539 -28.03 12.94 10.09
N GLY A 540 -26.78 12.58 10.41
CA GLY A 540 -25.88 13.29 11.30
C GLY A 540 -26.13 13.06 12.79
N TRP A 541 -25.07 13.23 13.58
CA TRP A 541 -24.94 12.92 15.02
C TRP A 541 -26.24 12.99 15.84
N LEU A 542 -26.59 11.89 16.51
CA LEU A 542 -27.74 11.79 17.40
C LEU A 542 -27.36 11.90 18.89
N GLY A 543 -28.33 12.26 19.72
CA GLY A 543 -28.14 12.54 21.14
C GLY A 543 -27.38 13.85 21.42
N LYS A 544 -27.09 14.09 22.71
CA LYS A 544 -26.12 15.09 23.19
C LYS A 544 -25.55 14.67 24.54
N GLY A 545 -24.28 14.98 24.79
CA GLY A 545 -23.59 14.64 26.03
C GLY A 545 -22.30 13.87 25.77
N LYS A 546 -21.62 13.48 26.86
CA LYS A 546 -20.41 12.64 26.78
C LYS A 546 -20.73 11.32 26.07
N TRP A 547 -19.79 10.89 25.23
CA TRP A 547 -19.77 9.53 24.70
C TRP A 547 -19.18 8.58 25.75
N SER A 548 -19.74 7.37 25.83
CA SER A 548 -19.09 6.22 26.48
C SER A 548 -18.35 5.46 25.39
N VAL A 549 -17.04 5.23 25.58
CA VAL A 549 -16.16 4.56 24.62
C VAL A 549 -15.60 3.31 25.32
N ALA A 550 -15.80 2.14 24.73
CA ALA A 550 -15.34 0.87 25.25
C ALA A 550 -14.83 -0.06 24.14
N HIS A 551 -13.75 -0.79 24.41
CA HIS A 551 -13.37 -1.93 23.56
C HIS A 551 -14.30 -3.11 23.84
N THR A 552 -14.62 -3.86 22.80
CA THR A 552 -15.49 -5.03 22.85
C THR A 552 -15.07 -6.04 21.79
N SER A 553 -15.49 -7.28 21.97
CA SER A 553 -15.66 -8.24 20.87
C SER A 553 -17.13 -8.27 20.42
N VAL A 554 -17.37 -8.95 19.30
CA VAL A 554 -18.70 -9.30 18.79
C VAL A 554 -18.84 -10.82 18.89
N ASP A 555 -20.04 -11.31 19.22
CA ASP A 555 -20.32 -12.75 19.37
C ASP A 555 -20.63 -13.44 18.02
N PRO A 556 -20.75 -14.79 17.99
CA PRO A 556 -21.04 -15.53 16.76
C PRO A 556 -22.40 -15.22 16.10
N ASP A 557 -23.32 -14.55 16.80
CA ASP A 557 -24.59 -14.08 16.27
C ASP A 557 -24.53 -12.61 15.79
N GLY A 558 -23.37 -11.96 15.85
CA GLY A 558 -23.16 -10.58 15.41
C GLY A 558 -23.53 -9.54 16.47
N VAL A 559 -23.64 -9.93 17.75
CA VAL A 559 -24.01 -9.01 18.85
C VAL A 559 -22.77 -8.42 19.52
N CYS A 560 -22.76 -7.10 19.64
CA CYS A 560 -21.75 -6.34 20.39
C CYS A 560 -21.85 -6.64 21.88
N MET A 561 -20.79 -7.24 22.45
CA MET A 561 -20.78 -7.66 23.86
C MET A 561 -20.81 -6.50 24.87
N SER A 562 -20.48 -5.27 24.45
CA SER A 562 -20.50 -4.08 25.32
C SER A 562 -21.87 -3.41 25.43
N CYS A 563 -22.67 -3.35 24.34
CA CYS A 563 -23.97 -2.66 24.35
C CYS A 563 -25.19 -3.53 24.03
N GLY A 564 -24.99 -4.81 23.69
CA GLY A 564 -26.08 -5.74 23.33
C GLY A 564 -26.74 -5.47 21.99
N HIS A 565 -26.16 -4.62 21.13
CA HIS A 565 -26.69 -4.34 19.80
C HIS A 565 -26.19 -5.38 18.79
N LYS A 566 -27.11 -5.97 18.02
CA LYS A 566 -26.75 -6.78 16.85
C LYS A 566 -26.32 -5.87 15.71
N LEU A 567 -25.09 -6.05 15.24
CA LEU A 567 -24.55 -5.36 14.08
C LEU A 567 -25.25 -5.80 12.80
N ALA A 568 -25.30 -4.92 11.82
CA ALA A 568 -25.83 -5.24 10.50
C ALA A 568 -24.87 -6.19 9.75
N THR A 569 -25.43 -7.18 9.07
CA THR A 569 -24.82 -7.71 7.85
C THR A 569 -25.28 -6.79 6.72
N ILE A 570 -24.38 -5.90 6.30
CA ILE A 570 -24.64 -4.88 5.28
C ILE A 570 -24.68 -5.59 3.94
N ASP A 571 -25.78 -5.42 3.21
CA ASP A 571 -25.98 -6.11 1.94
C ASP A 571 -25.30 -5.36 0.79
N LEU A 572 -24.82 -6.14 -0.18
CA LEU A 572 -24.21 -5.61 -1.40
C LEU A 572 -25.29 -4.89 -2.21
N ASP A 573 -24.94 -3.72 -2.76
CA ASP A 573 -25.85 -2.89 -3.56
C ASP A 573 -26.56 -3.76 -4.61
N PRO A 574 -27.91 -3.82 -4.62
CA PRO A 574 -28.66 -4.58 -5.60
C PRO A 574 -28.30 -4.24 -7.05
N VAL A 575 -27.99 -2.97 -7.35
CA VAL A 575 -27.62 -2.49 -8.69
C VAL A 575 -26.21 -2.94 -9.06
N GLU A 576 -25.24 -2.76 -8.15
CA GLU A 576 -23.88 -3.31 -8.29
C GLU A 576 -23.91 -4.83 -8.52
N THR A 577 -24.69 -5.56 -7.72
CA THR A 577 -24.85 -7.02 -7.79
C THR A 577 -25.48 -7.47 -9.11
N GLU A 578 -26.51 -6.77 -9.61
CA GLU A 578 -27.16 -7.12 -10.90
C GLU A 578 -26.25 -6.77 -12.09
N SER A 579 -25.53 -5.65 -12.02
CA SER A 579 -24.50 -5.27 -13.00
C SER A 579 -23.37 -6.30 -13.06
N PHE A 580 -22.91 -6.79 -11.90
CA PHE A 580 -21.92 -7.85 -11.80
C PHE A 580 -22.44 -9.18 -12.38
N ALA A 581 -23.68 -9.57 -12.05
CA ALA A 581 -24.32 -10.76 -12.63
C ALA A 581 -24.42 -10.70 -14.17
N LYS A 582 -24.78 -9.53 -14.72
CA LYS A 582 -24.79 -9.26 -16.18
C LYS A 582 -23.39 -9.35 -16.79
N SER A 583 -22.38 -8.87 -16.08
CA SER A 583 -20.97 -8.89 -16.50
C SER A 583 -20.40 -10.31 -16.54
N VAL A 584 -20.62 -11.09 -15.47
CA VAL A 584 -20.33 -12.54 -15.42
C VAL A 584 -21.04 -13.29 -16.54
N ALA A 585 -22.34 -13.03 -16.76
CA ALA A 585 -23.08 -13.67 -17.85
C ALA A 585 -22.56 -13.28 -19.24
N SER A 586 -22.14 -12.03 -19.44
CA SER A 586 -21.53 -11.57 -20.71
C SER A 586 -20.19 -12.27 -20.98
N LEU A 587 -19.33 -12.36 -19.96
CA LEU A 587 -18.01 -12.98 -20.07
C LEU A 587 -18.09 -14.50 -20.24
N ALA A 588 -18.98 -15.16 -19.49
CA ALA A 588 -19.30 -16.57 -19.67
C ALA A 588 -19.82 -16.83 -21.09
N ASN A 589 -20.83 -16.11 -21.58
CA ASN A 589 -21.37 -16.28 -22.93
C ASN A 589 -20.37 -15.98 -24.07
N LYS A 590 -19.28 -15.23 -23.80
CA LYS A 590 -18.17 -15.03 -24.76
C LYS A 590 -17.15 -16.16 -24.77
N ARG A 591 -16.93 -16.84 -23.64
CA ARG A 591 -15.94 -17.93 -23.49
C ARG A 591 -16.54 -19.33 -23.69
N GLU A 592 -17.82 -19.49 -23.36
CA GLU A 592 -18.56 -20.75 -23.42
C GLU A 592 -19.10 -21.05 -24.83
N ARG A 593 -18.93 -22.29 -25.29
CA ARG A 593 -19.32 -22.69 -26.66
C ARG A 593 -20.80 -23.10 -26.75
N ASN A 594 -21.31 -23.16 -27.98
CA ASN A 594 -22.59 -23.78 -28.35
C ASN A 594 -23.83 -23.26 -27.59
N SER A 595 -23.80 -21.99 -27.11
CA SER A 595 -24.80 -21.40 -26.22
C SER A 595 -25.09 -22.23 -24.95
N ASN A 596 -24.11 -23.00 -24.47
CA ASN A 596 -24.28 -23.86 -23.29
C ASN A 596 -24.65 -23.04 -22.04
N PHE A 597 -24.00 -21.90 -21.84
CA PHE A 597 -24.32 -21.01 -20.73
C PHE A 597 -25.73 -20.41 -20.83
N GLN A 598 -26.21 -20.03 -22.03
CA GLN A 598 -27.60 -19.55 -22.23
C GLN A 598 -28.64 -20.62 -21.88
N LYS A 599 -28.35 -21.90 -22.12
CA LYS A 599 -29.20 -23.04 -21.72
C LYS A 599 -29.21 -23.17 -20.19
N PHE A 600 -28.05 -23.03 -19.54
CA PHE A 600 -27.97 -23.00 -18.09
C PHE A 600 -28.73 -21.82 -17.48
N GLN A 601 -28.61 -20.60 -18.02
CA GLN A 601 -29.39 -19.45 -17.56
C GLN A 601 -30.90 -19.76 -17.55
N LYS A 602 -31.44 -20.28 -18.67
CA LYS A 602 -32.86 -20.67 -18.78
C LYS A 602 -33.26 -21.83 -17.85
N TRP A 603 -32.39 -22.82 -17.66
CA TRP A 603 -32.61 -23.91 -16.69
C TRP A 603 -32.69 -23.35 -15.27
N LEU A 604 -31.77 -22.45 -14.93
CA LEU A 604 -31.67 -21.82 -13.62
C LEU A 604 -32.88 -20.90 -13.33
N ASP A 605 -33.42 -20.22 -14.34
CA ASP A 605 -34.69 -19.48 -14.25
C ASP A 605 -35.91 -20.37 -13.97
N TYR A 606 -35.88 -21.64 -14.38
CA TYR A 606 -37.01 -22.57 -14.21
C TYR A 606 -36.96 -23.34 -12.88
N TYR A 607 -35.78 -23.79 -12.45
CA TYR A 607 -35.61 -24.66 -11.26
C TYR A 607 -35.22 -23.93 -9.98
N GLY A 608 -34.85 -22.65 -10.04
CA GLY A 608 -34.55 -21.84 -8.86
C GLY A 608 -35.79 -21.34 -8.09
N PRO A 609 -35.60 -20.60 -6.98
CA PRO A 609 -34.33 -20.19 -6.38
C PRO A 609 -33.74 -21.25 -5.42
N PHE A 610 -32.42 -21.23 -5.28
CA PHE A 610 -31.66 -22.07 -4.36
C PHE A 610 -31.08 -21.25 -3.20
N GLU A 611 -31.03 -21.82 -2.00
CA GLU A 611 -30.46 -21.18 -0.79
C GLU A 611 -28.92 -21.30 -0.71
N ALA A 612 -28.34 -22.23 -1.46
CA ALA A 612 -26.90 -22.39 -1.62
C ALA A 612 -26.55 -23.13 -2.92
N VAL A 613 -25.33 -22.91 -3.40
CA VAL A 613 -24.68 -23.64 -4.50
C VAL A 613 -23.46 -24.39 -3.92
N VAL A 614 -23.14 -25.56 -4.48
CA VAL A 614 -21.98 -26.39 -4.12
C VAL A 614 -21.13 -26.63 -5.36
N ASP A 615 -19.85 -26.25 -5.28
CA ASP A 615 -18.82 -26.69 -6.21
C ASP A 615 -18.46 -28.14 -5.91
N ALA A 616 -19.03 -29.07 -6.68
CA ALA A 616 -18.77 -30.49 -6.49
C ALA A 616 -17.36 -30.89 -6.94
N ALA A 617 -16.67 -30.11 -7.77
CA ALA A 617 -15.32 -30.41 -8.22
C ALA A 617 -14.32 -30.17 -7.09
N ASN A 618 -14.36 -28.99 -6.46
CA ASN A 618 -13.53 -28.62 -5.32
C ASN A 618 -13.80 -29.55 -4.12
N VAL A 619 -15.07 -29.74 -3.74
CA VAL A 619 -15.46 -30.65 -2.64
C VAL A 619 -15.02 -32.09 -2.86
N ALA A 620 -15.17 -32.63 -4.08
CA ALA A 620 -14.81 -34.01 -4.37
C ALA A 620 -13.30 -34.26 -4.46
N LEU A 621 -12.49 -33.23 -4.68
CA LEU A 621 -11.03 -33.30 -4.82
C LEU A 621 -10.27 -32.75 -3.59
N TYR A 622 -10.96 -32.14 -2.63
CA TYR A 622 -10.35 -31.62 -1.40
C TYR A 622 -9.48 -32.67 -0.70
N SER A 623 -8.19 -32.35 -0.55
CA SER A 623 -7.13 -33.21 -0.01
C SER A 623 -6.94 -34.58 -0.70
N GLN A 624 -7.38 -34.77 -1.95
CA GLN A 624 -7.26 -36.06 -2.64
C GLN A 624 -7.24 -35.99 -4.18
N LYS A 625 -6.35 -36.78 -4.80
CA LYS A 625 -6.23 -36.89 -6.28
C LYS A 625 -7.37 -37.69 -6.96
N ARG A 626 -8.45 -38.02 -6.26
CA ARG A 626 -9.55 -38.88 -6.75
C ARG A 626 -10.90 -38.30 -6.36
N PHE A 627 -11.76 -38.04 -7.36
CA PHE A 627 -13.13 -37.55 -7.18
C PHE A 627 -13.94 -38.50 -6.28
N SER A 628 -14.56 -37.97 -5.23
CA SER A 628 -15.37 -38.74 -4.26
C SER A 628 -16.77 -38.17 -4.09
N VAL A 629 -17.76 -38.87 -4.64
CA VAL A 629 -19.20 -38.57 -4.47
C VAL A 629 -19.60 -38.58 -2.99
N ASN A 630 -18.96 -39.41 -2.16
CA ASN A 630 -19.22 -39.46 -0.72
C ASN A 630 -18.85 -38.14 -0.02
N LYS A 631 -17.78 -37.44 -0.42
CA LYS A 631 -17.48 -36.09 0.13
C LYS A 631 -18.53 -35.06 -0.30
N VAL A 632 -18.94 -35.07 -1.57
CA VAL A 632 -20.01 -34.20 -2.08
C VAL A 632 -21.31 -34.46 -1.32
N SER A 633 -21.68 -35.72 -1.11
CA SER A 633 -22.88 -36.09 -0.35
C SER A 633 -22.79 -35.68 1.13
N ALA A 634 -21.62 -35.84 1.78
CA ALA A 634 -21.43 -35.34 3.15
C ALA A 634 -21.67 -33.82 3.22
N VAL A 635 -21.03 -33.04 2.34
CA VAL A 635 -21.19 -31.58 2.27
C VAL A 635 -22.63 -31.19 1.96
N VAL A 636 -23.25 -31.74 0.92
CA VAL A 636 -24.62 -31.44 0.49
C VAL A 636 -25.64 -31.74 1.59
N ASN A 637 -25.54 -32.88 2.27
CA ASN A 637 -26.47 -33.21 3.35
C ASN A 637 -26.22 -32.36 4.60
N ALA A 638 -24.97 -31.96 4.89
CA ALA A 638 -24.62 -31.18 6.07
C ALA A 638 -24.93 -29.68 5.92
N ILE A 639 -24.57 -29.05 4.78
CA ILE A 639 -24.93 -27.65 4.52
C ILE A 639 -26.44 -27.48 4.51
N ARG A 640 -27.19 -28.44 3.94
CA ARG A 640 -28.66 -28.45 3.93
C ARG A 640 -29.29 -28.32 5.33
N GLN A 641 -28.65 -28.83 6.39
CA GLN A 641 -29.19 -28.69 7.75
C GLN A 641 -28.95 -27.29 8.35
N LYS A 642 -28.04 -26.50 7.76
CA LYS A 642 -27.78 -25.09 8.10
C LYS A 642 -28.63 -24.11 7.27
N LEU A 643 -29.28 -24.55 6.18
CA LEU A 643 -30.12 -23.69 5.33
C LEU A 643 -31.52 -23.49 5.95
N PRO A 644 -32.10 -22.27 5.96
CA PRO A 644 -33.39 -21.98 6.59
C PRO A 644 -34.56 -22.87 6.14
N MET A 645 -34.79 -23.03 4.83
CA MET A 645 -35.84 -23.89 4.27
C MET A 645 -35.39 -25.34 4.08
N LYS A 646 -34.13 -25.66 4.37
CA LYS A 646 -33.52 -27.00 4.24
C LYS A 646 -33.68 -27.62 2.85
N ARG A 647 -33.75 -26.80 1.80
CA ARG A 647 -33.80 -27.26 0.40
C ARG A 647 -32.47 -27.89 0.00
N CYS A 648 -32.49 -28.77 -1.02
CA CYS A 648 -31.23 -29.29 -1.56
C CYS A 648 -30.46 -28.13 -2.21
N PRO A 649 -29.18 -27.89 -1.86
CA PRO A 649 -28.37 -26.90 -2.56
C PRO A 649 -28.15 -27.33 -4.02
N LEU A 650 -27.94 -26.37 -4.91
CA LEU A 650 -27.62 -26.63 -6.32
C LEU A 650 -26.19 -27.18 -6.44
N ILE A 651 -26.06 -28.38 -6.98
CA ILE A 651 -24.78 -29.07 -7.18
C ILE A 651 -24.33 -28.85 -8.63
N ILE A 652 -23.21 -28.15 -8.81
CA ILE A 652 -22.59 -27.94 -10.12
C ILE A 652 -21.44 -28.93 -10.29
N VAL A 653 -21.42 -29.67 -11.40
CA VAL A 653 -20.36 -30.64 -11.70
C VAL A 653 -20.17 -30.84 -13.20
N HIS A 654 -18.93 -30.79 -13.72
CA HIS A 654 -18.67 -31.16 -15.12
C HIS A 654 -18.98 -32.64 -15.39
N ASN A 655 -19.81 -32.90 -16.40
CA ASN A 655 -20.32 -34.23 -16.79
C ASN A 655 -19.25 -35.33 -16.90
N LYS A 656 -18.02 -35.03 -17.35
CA LYS A 656 -16.88 -35.97 -17.38
C LYS A 656 -16.58 -36.59 -16.01
N ARG A 657 -16.78 -35.85 -14.92
CA ARG A 657 -16.57 -36.33 -13.54
C ARG A 657 -17.62 -37.39 -13.14
N LEU A 658 -18.74 -37.45 -13.86
CA LEU A 658 -19.82 -38.45 -13.69
C LEU A 658 -19.67 -39.67 -14.63
N ILE A 659 -18.73 -39.65 -15.57
CA ILE A 659 -18.53 -40.72 -16.55
C ILE A 659 -17.37 -41.63 -16.11
N GLY A 660 -17.67 -42.89 -15.80
CA GLY A 660 -16.65 -43.92 -15.57
C GLY A 660 -17.11 -45.10 -14.73
N ASN A 661 -16.32 -46.17 -14.70
CA ASN A 661 -16.70 -47.42 -14.00
C ASN A 661 -16.88 -47.26 -12.48
N LYS A 662 -16.31 -46.23 -11.84
CA LYS A 662 -16.54 -45.92 -10.42
C LYS A 662 -17.87 -45.21 -10.14
N MET A 663 -18.46 -44.58 -11.16
CA MET A 663 -19.78 -43.95 -11.03
C MET A 663 -20.92 -44.95 -11.22
N LYS A 664 -20.63 -46.15 -11.76
CA LYS A 664 -21.52 -47.32 -11.77
C LYS A 664 -21.65 -48.02 -10.41
N ASP A 665 -20.98 -47.53 -9.37
CA ASP A 665 -21.17 -48.03 -8.01
C ASP A 665 -22.61 -47.75 -7.54
N PRO A 666 -23.35 -48.74 -6.98
CA PRO A 666 -24.75 -48.56 -6.61
C PRO A 666 -25.01 -47.42 -5.62
N MET A 667 -24.06 -47.12 -4.72
CA MET A 667 -24.22 -46.04 -3.76
C MET A 667 -24.02 -44.67 -4.42
N ASN A 668 -23.06 -44.57 -5.34
CA ASN A 668 -22.84 -43.36 -6.14
C ASN A 668 -24.04 -43.05 -7.05
N MET A 669 -24.58 -44.06 -7.74
CA MET A 669 -25.81 -43.93 -8.54
C MET A 669 -26.98 -43.43 -7.69
N LYS A 670 -27.20 -44.02 -6.51
CA LYS A 670 -28.28 -43.62 -5.59
C LYS A 670 -28.18 -42.16 -5.11
N TYR A 671 -26.97 -41.61 -4.96
CA TYR A 671 -26.79 -40.18 -4.67
C TYR A 671 -27.12 -39.30 -5.88
N LEU A 672 -26.67 -39.67 -7.09
CA LEU A 672 -26.96 -38.92 -8.32
C LEU A 672 -28.47 -38.91 -8.62
N GLU A 673 -29.14 -40.05 -8.50
CA GLU A 673 -30.60 -40.17 -8.62
C GLU A 673 -31.33 -39.30 -7.57
N LYS A 674 -30.89 -39.32 -6.31
CA LYS A 674 -31.44 -38.46 -5.25
C LYS A 674 -31.33 -36.97 -5.59
N TRP A 675 -30.23 -36.52 -6.20
CA TRP A 675 -30.04 -35.11 -6.56
C TRP A 675 -30.80 -34.72 -7.82
N LYS A 676 -30.91 -35.63 -8.82
CA LYS A 676 -31.74 -35.42 -10.02
C LYS A 676 -33.22 -35.37 -9.69
N ASN A 677 -33.72 -36.28 -8.84
CA ASN A 677 -35.11 -36.30 -8.37
C ASN A 677 -35.44 -35.16 -7.39
N ALA A 678 -34.48 -34.28 -7.09
CA ALA A 678 -34.65 -33.06 -6.32
C ALA A 678 -34.37 -31.79 -7.16
N ASP A 679 -34.23 -31.93 -8.49
CA ASP A 679 -33.87 -30.88 -9.46
C ASP A 679 -32.63 -30.06 -9.09
N ALA A 680 -31.73 -30.66 -8.29
CA ALA A 680 -30.64 -29.97 -7.61
C ALA A 680 -29.24 -30.35 -8.14
N LEU A 681 -29.16 -30.98 -9.32
CA LEU A 681 -27.90 -31.34 -9.98
C LEU A 681 -27.86 -30.78 -11.40
N TYR A 682 -26.88 -29.92 -11.68
CA TYR A 682 -26.60 -29.46 -13.04
C TYR A 682 -25.25 -30.01 -13.53
N GLU A 683 -25.31 -30.76 -14.64
CA GLU A 683 -24.15 -31.34 -15.29
C GLU A 683 -23.57 -30.35 -16.32
N THR A 684 -22.43 -29.71 -16.04
CA THR A 684 -21.82 -28.79 -17.02
C THR A 684 -21.24 -29.58 -18.20
N PRO A 685 -21.46 -29.13 -19.45
CA PRO A 685 -21.20 -29.94 -20.63
C PRO A 685 -19.72 -29.98 -21.03
N THR A 686 -19.39 -30.89 -21.96
CA THR A 686 -18.01 -31.14 -22.37
C THR A 686 -17.32 -29.92 -22.96
N GLY A 687 -16.27 -29.43 -22.27
CA GLY A 687 -15.45 -28.30 -22.72
C GLY A 687 -15.94 -26.93 -22.22
N SER A 688 -16.95 -26.92 -21.35
CA SER A 688 -17.31 -25.79 -20.51
C SER A 688 -16.44 -25.74 -19.25
N ASN A 689 -16.24 -24.55 -18.68
CA ASN A 689 -15.64 -24.42 -17.35
C ASN A 689 -16.74 -24.50 -16.27
N ASP A 690 -16.59 -25.35 -15.24
CA ASP A 690 -17.52 -25.47 -14.10
C ASP A 690 -17.77 -24.09 -13.43
N ASP A 691 -16.73 -23.25 -13.35
CA ASP A 691 -16.67 -21.99 -12.60
C ASP A 691 -17.78 -21.00 -12.91
N TRP A 692 -18.03 -20.74 -14.20
CA TRP A 692 -19.04 -19.79 -14.63
C TRP A 692 -20.44 -20.16 -14.12
N TYR A 693 -20.70 -21.46 -13.96
CA TYR A 693 -22.03 -21.99 -13.63
C TYR A 693 -22.31 -21.84 -12.15
N TRP A 694 -21.38 -22.21 -11.26
CA TRP A 694 -21.58 -22.04 -9.82
C TRP A 694 -21.50 -20.57 -9.38
N LEU A 695 -20.58 -19.78 -9.96
CA LEU A 695 -20.43 -18.37 -9.62
C LEU A 695 -21.69 -17.58 -10.00
N TYR A 696 -22.16 -17.70 -11.25
CA TYR A 696 -23.36 -17.00 -11.71
C TYR A 696 -24.60 -17.39 -10.91
N ALA A 697 -24.76 -18.68 -10.56
CA ALA A 697 -25.91 -19.11 -9.76
C ALA A 697 -25.91 -18.52 -8.34
N ALA A 698 -24.75 -18.47 -7.69
CA ALA A 698 -24.62 -17.91 -6.36
C ALA A 698 -24.91 -16.40 -6.33
N ILE A 699 -24.40 -15.64 -7.31
CA ILE A 699 -24.67 -14.21 -7.45
C ILE A 699 -26.16 -13.98 -7.76
N LYS A 700 -26.72 -14.70 -8.75
CA LYS A 700 -28.10 -14.50 -9.24
C LYS A 700 -29.14 -14.68 -8.13
N PHE A 701 -28.97 -15.66 -7.25
CA PHE A 701 -29.87 -15.91 -6.12
C PHE A 701 -29.43 -15.24 -4.82
N LYS A 702 -28.34 -14.46 -4.83
CA LYS A 702 -27.71 -13.85 -3.63
C LYS A 702 -27.50 -14.88 -2.51
N CYS A 703 -27.16 -16.12 -2.87
CA CYS A 703 -27.16 -17.26 -1.96
C CYS A 703 -25.74 -17.64 -1.54
N LEU A 704 -25.59 -18.66 -0.68
CA LEU A 704 -24.25 -19.14 -0.29
C LEU A 704 -23.57 -19.91 -1.43
N ILE A 705 -22.23 -19.87 -1.49
CA ILE A 705 -21.40 -20.74 -2.33
C ILE A 705 -20.47 -21.58 -1.46
N VAL A 706 -20.57 -22.91 -1.56
CA VAL A 706 -19.65 -23.84 -0.87
C VAL A 706 -18.51 -24.22 -1.81
N THR A 707 -17.37 -23.56 -1.64
CA THR A 707 -16.09 -23.89 -2.29
C THR A 707 -14.91 -23.39 -1.47
N ASN A 708 -13.80 -24.10 -1.49
CA ASN A 708 -12.50 -23.63 -0.98
C ASN A 708 -11.64 -23.01 -2.10
N ASP A 709 -12.23 -22.71 -3.27
CA ASP A 709 -11.51 -21.96 -4.29
C ASP A 709 -11.42 -20.48 -3.91
N GLU A 710 -10.23 -19.91 -4.04
CA GLU A 710 -9.99 -18.50 -3.71
C GLU A 710 -10.32 -17.55 -4.87
N MET A 711 -10.73 -18.08 -6.03
CA MET A 711 -11.03 -17.32 -7.26
C MET A 711 -9.88 -16.42 -7.71
N ARG A 712 -8.64 -16.91 -7.55
CA ARG A 712 -7.41 -16.15 -7.87
C ARG A 712 -7.06 -16.15 -9.35
N ASP A 713 -7.66 -17.03 -10.15
CA ASP A 713 -7.42 -17.15 -11.59
C ASP A 713 -7.64 -15.83 -12.35
N HIS A 714 -6.82 -15.59 -13.37
CA HIS A 714 -6.98 -14.48 -14.33
C HIS A 714 -8.38 -14.43 -14.99
N THR A 715 -9.12 -15.54 -14.95
CA THR A 715 -10.53 -15.61 -15.35
C THR A 715 -11.43 -14.69 -14.52
N PHE A 716 -11.20 -14.58 -13.21
CA PHE A 716 -12.00 -13.77 -12.30
C PHE A 716 -11.44 -12.35 -12.15
N GLN A 717 -10.13 -12.16 -12.29
CA GLN A 717 -9.49 -10.83 -12.24
C GLN A 717 -10.08 -9.85 -13.28
N VAL A 718 -10.55 -10.35 -14.43
CA VAL A 718 -11.24 -9.58 -15.49
C VAL A 718 -12.61 -9.01 -15.04
N LEU A 719 -13.17 -9.46 -13.91
CA LEU A 719 -14.46 -8.99 -13.40
C LEU A 719 -14.35 -7.76 -12.47
N GLY A 720 -13.14 -7.27 -12.19
CA GLY A 720 -12.90 -6.08 -11.38
C GLY A 720 -12.66 -6.37 -9.89
N ASN A 721 -11.64 -5.70 -9.33
CA ASN A 721 -11.05 -6.06 -8.04
C ASN A 721 -11.92 -5.74 -6.80
N ASN A 722 -12.89 -4.82 -6.91
CA ASN A 722 -13.54 -4.25 -5.72
C ASN A 722 -14.80 -5.01 -5.28
N PHE A 723 -15.51 -5.69 -6.19
CA PHE A 723 -16.75 -6.41 -5.85
C PHE A 723 -16.47 -7.82 -5.31
N ILE A 724 -15.58 -8.59 -5.95
CA ILE A 724 -15.34 -9.99 -5.60
C ILE A 724 -14.93 -10.19 -4.12
N PRO A 725 -14.03 -9.39 -3.51
CA PRO A 725 -13.65 -9.58 -2.11
C PRO A 725 -14.84 -9.39 -1.15
N ARG A 726 -15.62 -8.30 -1.33
CA ARG A 726 -16.86 -8.03 -0.57
C ARG A 726 -17.90 -9.14 -0.77
N TRP A 727 -18.01 -9.67 -1.98
CA TRP A 727 -18.92 -10.78 -2.28
C TRP A 727 -18.46 -12.11 -1.67
N LYS A 728 -17.16 -12.42 -1.69
CA LYS A 728 -16.58 -13.60 -1.01
C LYS A 728 -16.86 -13.57 0.49
N GLU A 729 -16.56 -12.46 1.17
CA GLU A 729 -16.81 -12.31 2.62
C GLU A 729 -18.27 -12.62 2.98
N ARG A 730 -19.22 -12.15 2.15
CA ARG A 730 -20.66 -12.26 2.40
C ARG A 730 -21.26 -13.62 2.01
N HIS A 731 -20.73 -14.31 0.99
CA HIS A 731 -21.36 -15.48 0.37
C HIS A 731 -20.55 -16.79 0.43
N GLN A 732 -19.23 -16.75 0.62
CA GLN A 732 -18.38 -17.95 0.55
C GLN A 732 -18.39 -18.75 1.86
N VAL A 733 -18.66 -20.05 1.73
CA VAL A 733 -18.58 -21.03 2.82
C VAL A 733 -17.39 -21.96 2.54
N HIS A 734 -16.28 -21.71 3.24
CA HIS A 734 -15.17 -22.66 3.29
C HIS A 734 -15.51 -23.88 4.14
N PHE A 735 -14.84 -24.99 3.90
CA PHE A 735 -15.04 -26.25 4.61
C PHE A 735 -13.73 -26.98 4.86
N THR A 736 -13.63 -27.71 5.98
CA THR A 736 -12.46 -28.54 6.30
C THR A 736 -12.90 -29.93 6.72
N PHE A 737 -12.02 -30.92 6.50
CA PHE A 737 -12.26 -32.32 6.90
C PHE A 737 -11.21 -32.74 7.93
N HIS A 738 -11.53 -32.65 9.21
CA HIS A 738 -10.64 -33.03 10.32
C HIS A 738 -11.10 -34.35 10.96
N ASN A 739 -10.22 -35.36 11.01
CA ASN A 739 -10.49 -36.70 11.57
C ASN A 739 -11.81 -37.36 11.06
N GLY A 740 -12.21 -37.07 9.82
CA GLY A 740 -13.44 -37.58 9.21
C GLY A 740 -14.71 -36.77 9.56
N SER A 741 -14.63 -35.83 10.50
CA SER A 741 -15.65 -34.80 10.69
C SER A 741 -15.55 -33.72 9.61
N LEU A 742 -16.66 -33.03 9.34
CA LEU A 742 -16.77 -31.93 8.39
C LEU A 742 -17.12 -30.66 9.15
N GLU A 743 -16.25 -29.66 9.08
CA GLU A 743 -16.49 -28.31 9.60
C GLU A 743 -16.80 -27.35 8.45
N PHE A 744 -17.64 -26.35 8.71
CA PHE A 744 -17.92 -25.24 7.80
C PHE A 744 -17.54 -23.92 8.46
N HIS A 745 -16.69 -23.15 7.80
CA HIS A 745 -16.46 -21.75 8.14
C HIS A 745 -17.47 -20.92 7.34
N MET A 746 -18.52 -20.47 8.02
CA MET A 746 -19.57 -19.63 7.41
C MET A 746 -19.06 -18.18 7.23
N PRO A 747 -19.67 -17.41 6.31
CA PRO A 747 -19.58 -15.94 6.29
C PRO A 747 -19.78 -15.30 7.68
N PRO A 748 -19.14 -14.15 7.97
CA PRO A 748 -19.37 -13.40 9.21
C PRO A 748 -20.86 -13.06 9.42
N PRO A 749 -21.35 -13.04 10.68
CA PRO A 749 -22.74 -12.69 10.98
C PRO A 749 -23.06 -11.19 10.76
N CYS A 750 -22.03 -10.35 10.69
CA CYS A 750 -22.09 -8.90 10.51
C CYS A 750 -20.90 -8.44 9.66
N SER A 751 -21.07 -7.38 8.87
CA SER A 751 -20.01 -6.86 7.99
C SER A 751 -18.95 -6.08 8.78
N ILE A 752 -17.67 -6.35 8.53
CA ILE A 752 -16.55 -5.84 9.34
C ILE A 752 -16.12 -4.43 8.87
N ILE A 753 -17.07 -3.50 8.85
CA ILE A 753 -16.86 -2.06 8.55
C ILE A 753 -17.47 -1.19 9.66
N ILE A 754 -17.28 0.14 9.57
CA ILE A 754 -17.88 1.09 10.52
C ILE A 754 -19.41 1.07 10.40
N GLN A 755 -20.12 1.06 11.54
CA GLN A 755 -21.59 1.08 11.57
C GLN A 755 -22.15 2.12 12.56
N GLU A 756 -23.14 2.91 12.15
CA GLU A 756 -23.98 3.77 13.01
C GLU A 756 -25.43 3.22 13.03
N ASN A 757 -25.99 3.02 14.22
CA ASN A 757 -27.36 2.52 14.38
C ASN A 757 -28.40 3.62 14.68
N GLU A 758 -29.68 3.25 14.72
CA GLU A 758 -30.81 4.16 14.98
C GLU A 758 -30.77 4.94 16.32
N ARG A 759 -29.86 4.56 17.24
CA ARG A 759 -29.63 5.23 18.52
C ARG A 759 -28.48 6.24 18.44
N GLY A 760 -27.82 6.35 17.29
CA GLY A 760 -26.55 7.05 17.11
C GLY A 760 -25.43 6.40 17.91
N HIS A 761 -25.44 5.08 18.05
CA HIS A 761 -24.33 4.32 18.62
C HIS A 761 -23.46 3.79 17.49
N TRP A 762 -22.15 3.97 17.62
CA TRP A 762 -21.17 3.66 16.61
C TRP A 762 -20.38 2.42 16.98
N HIS A 763 -20.09 1.59 15.98
CA HIS A 763 -19.25 0.41 16.09
C HIS A 763 -18.16 0.51 15.04
N ILE A 764 -16.91 0.60 15.49
CA ILE A 764 -15.73 0.79 14.63
C ILE A 764 -14.86 -0.45 14.77
N PRO A 765 -14.62 -1.23 13.70
CA PRO A 765 -13.74 -2.39 13.78
C PRO A 765 -12.29 -1.93 14.00
N ILE A 766 -11.61 -2.56 14.94
CA ILE A 766 -10.21 -2.34 15.26
C ILE A 766 -9.45 -3.62 14.92
N SER A 767 -8.62 -3.56 13.89
CA SER A 767 -7.63 -4.60 13.65
C SER A 767 -6.59 -4.60 14.77
N ILE A 768 -6.40 -5.76 15.40
CA ILE A 768 -5.34 -6.07 16.37
C ILE A 768 -4.65 -7.32 15.83
N LYS A 769 -3.31 -7.31 15.76
CA LYS A 769 -2.53 -8.52 15.41
C LYS A 769 -2.54 -9.49 16.60
N GLU A 770 -3.52 -10.37 16.65
CA GLU A 770 -3.47 -11.65 17.39
C GLU A 770 -3.94 -12.77 16.44
N GLU A 771 -2.99 -13.49 15.86
CA GLU A 771 -3.18 -14.22 14.60
C GLU A 771 -3.87 -15.59 14.75
N HIS A 772 -4.41 -15.90 15.94
CA HIS A 772 -4.93 -17.23 16.29
C HIS A 772 -6.39 -17.26 16.81
N GLU A 773 -7.08 -16.12 16.89
CA GLU A 773 -8.54 -16.09 17.01
C GLU A 773 -9.15 -15.05 16.06
N ARG A 774 -10.21 -15.42 15.31
CA ARG A 774 -10.94 -14.50 14.42
C ARG A 774 -11.84 -13.50 15.18
N LYS A 775 -11.43 -13.09 16.39
CA LYS A 775 -12.15 -12.13 17.22
C LYS A 775 -11.64 -10.73 16.91
N HIS A 776 -12.18 -10.15 15.84
CA HIS A 776 -11.98 -8.73 15.57
C HIS A 776 -12.36 -7.92 16.82
N SER A 777 -11.45 -7.03 17.25
CA SER A 777 -11.77 -6.06 18.29
C SER A 777 -12.63 -4.96 17.69
N TRP A 778 -13.48 -4.35 18.50
CA TRP A 778 -14.35 -3.26 18.09
C TRP A 778 -14.32 -2.15 19.13
N LEU A 779 -14.41 -0.91 18.69
CA LEU A 779 -14.77 0.22 19.53
C LEU A 779 -16.30 0.34 19.54
N CYS A 780 -16.92 0.09 20.70
CA CYS A 780 -18.31 0.42 20.92
C CYS A 780 -18.40 1.83 21.51
N VAL A 781 -19.08 2.73 20.79
CA VAL A 781 -19.19 4.14 21.16
C VAL A 781 -20.65 4.53 21.29
N THR A 782 -21.10 4.76 22.52
CA THR A 782 -22.51 4.87 22.89
C THR A 782 -22.85 6.17 23.61
N ARG A 783 -24.15 6.50 23.61
CA ARG A 783 -24.73 7.62 24.36
C ARG A 783 -25.95 7.18 25.16
N ASN A 784 -26.01 7.60 26.42
CA ASN A 784 -27.19 7.46 27.26
C ASN A 784 -28.29 8.45 26.84
N ASN A 785 -29.03 8.10 25.79
CA ASN A 785 -30.15 8.87 25.27
C ASN A 785 -31.40 8.76 26.17
N LEU A 786 -31.28 9.26 27.40
CA LEU A 786 -32.29 9.23 28.48
C LEU A 786 -33.55 10.07 28.22
N HIS A 787 -33.69 10.71 27.06
CA HIS A 787 -34.83 11.57 26.74
C HIS A 787 -35.40 11.32 25.34
N ASN A 788 -36.61 10.75 25.32
CA ASN A 788 -37.56 10.73 24.20
C ASN A 788 -37.19 9.86 23.00
N VAL A 789 -37.37 8.54 23.14
CA VAL A 789 -38.13 7.84 22.09
C VAL A 789 -39.57 8.37 22.19
N LYS A 790 -40.19 8.76 21.07
CA LYS A 790 -41.65 8.91 21.03
C LYS A 790 -42.23 7.52 20.80
N GLU A 791 -42.79 6.91 21.85
CA GLU A 791 -43.44 5.61 21.74
C GLU A 791 -44.64 5.68 20.77
N ALA A 792 -44.62 4.85 19.74
CA ALA A 792 -45.74 4.63 18.83
C ALA A 792 -46.56 3.43 19.31
N THR A 793 -47.08 3.50 20.55
CA THR A 793 -47.81 2.42 21.21
C THR A 793 -49.29 2.36 20.79
N SER A 794 -49.57 1.83 19.60
CA SER A 794 -50.88 1.22 19.28
C SER A 794 -50.83 0.35 18.03
N SER A 795 -51.36 -0.88 18.12
CA SER A 795 -51.46 -1.91 17.06
C SER A 795 -50.10 -2.41 16.51
N THR A 796 -49.85 -3.71 16.32
CA THR A 796 -50.74 -4.89 16.35
C THR A 796 -50.02 -6.08 16.99
N LEU A 797 -50.56 -6.63 18.09
CA LEU A 797 -50.15 -7.94 18.64
C LEU A 797 -51.30 -8.62 19.40
N ARG A 798 -51.98 -9.51 18.66
CA ARG A 798 -53.05 -10.47 19.02
C ARG A 798 -53.08 -11.48 17.87
N ASP A 799 -53.30 -12.79 18.02
CA ASP A 799 -53.36 -13.73 19.16
C ASP A 799 -52.98 -15.14 18.60
N LEU A 800 -52.54 -16.16 19.34
CA LEU A 800 -52.41 -16.32 20.81
C LEU A 800 -50.97 -16.81 21.17
N THR A 801 -50.56 -18.01 21.64
CA THR A 801 -51.18 -19.27 22.12
C THR A 801 -50.34 -19.91 23.26
N SER A 802 -50.85 -19.81 24.50
CA SER A 802 -50.80 -20.83 25.59
C SER A 802 -49.59 -21.78 25.80
N SER A 803 -48.82 -21.52 26.87
CA SER A 803 -48.77 -22.25 28.18
C SER A 803 -49.02 -23.78 28.26
N PRO A 804 -48.50 -24.49 29.31
CA PRO A 804 -48.03 -23.97 30.61
C PRO A 804 -46.66 -24.49 31.12
N ALA A 805 -46.16 -23.84 32.18
CA ALA A 805 -45.08 -24.34 33.05
C ALA A 805 -45.65 -24.82 34.41
N PRO A 806 -44.92 -25.66 35.17
CA PRO A 806 -45.24 -25.90 36.58
C PRO A 806 -44.06 -25.71 37.57
N TYR A 807 -44.36 -24.99 38.65
CA TYR A 807 -43.68 -24.92 39.96
C TYR A 807 -42.25 -24.36 40.11
N ALA A 808 -42.08 -23.65 41.23
CA ALA A 808 -40.83 -23.04 41.68
C ALA A 808 -40.49 -23.52 43.10
N VAL A 809 -39.21 -23.48 43.47
CA VAL A 809 -38.75 -23.54 44.86
C VAL A 809 -37.66 -22.50 45.05
N ALA A 810 -37.90 -21.52 45.93
CA ALA A 810 -36.87 -20.57 46.36
C ALA A 810 -36.20 -21.06 47.66
N LYS A 811 -34.88 -20.88 47.77
CA LYS A 811 -34.16 -20.95 49.05
C LYS A 811 -33.11 -19.84 49.12
N ASN A 812 -33.24 -18.97 50.10
CA ASN A 812 -32.21 -18.00 50.47
C ASN A 812 -31.12 -18.71 51.27
N HIS A 813 -29.84 -18.37 51.04
CA HIS A 813 -28.86 -18.30 52.12
C HIS A 813 -27.68 -17.36 51.77
N VAL A 814 -27.26 -16.62 52.80
CA VAL A 814 -26.12 -15.70 52.92
C VAL A 814 -25.35 -16.27 54.14
N PRO A 815 -23.99 -16.31 54.25
CA PRO A 815 -23.21 -15.06 54.39
C PRO A 815 -21.65 -15.02 54.18
N HIS A 816 -21.12 -13.78 54.37
CA HIS A 816 -19.84 -13.39 55.00
C HIS A 816 -18.45 -13.35 54.28
N LYS A 817 -18.00 -12.09 54.04
CA LYS A 817 -16.67 -11.42 54.27
C LYS A 817 -15.38 -12.26 54.49
N GLY A 818 -14.23 -11.83 53.89
CA GLY A 818 -12.92 -12.52 54.06
C GLY A 818 -11.54 -11.79 54.02
N ILE A 819 -11.34 -10.58 53.46
CA ILE A 819 -10.09 -9.74 53.55
C ILE A 819 -8.78 -10.28 52.88
N PHE A 820 -7.89 -9.33 52.48
CA PHE A 820 -6.48 -9.39 52.03
C PHE A 820 -6.25 -9.29 50.50
N LYS A 821 -5.40 -8.38 49.99
CA LYS A 821 -4.81 -7.14 50.55
C LYS A 821 -4.31 -6.25 49.39
N GLU A 822 -4.56 -4.94 49.43
CA GLU A 822 -3.78 -4.02 48.58
C GLU A 822 -2.36 -3.85 49.15
N ASN A 823 -1.40 -3.53 48.27
CA ASN A 823 -0.26 -2.71 48.66
C ASN A 823 0.22 -1.89 47.46
N THR A 824 0.44 -0.58 47.68
CA THR A 824 0.61 0.40 46.60
C THR A 824 2.08 0.76 46.37
N LEU A 825 2.44 1.13 45.14
CA LEU A 825 3.64 1.95 44.90
C LEU A 825 3.33 3.02 43.86
N THR A 826 3.28 4.28 44.29
CA THR A 826 3.02 5.47 43.46
C THR A 826 3.87 6.65 43.96
N LYS A 827 4.03 7.67 43.10
CA LYS A 827 4.94 8.85 43.22
C LYS A 827 6.39 8.48 42.87
N SER A 828 7.18 9.35 42.23
CA SER A 828 6.99 10.74 41.75
C SER A 828 7.48 10.83 40.28
N HIS A 829 7.13 11.83 39.45
CA HIS A 829 7.11 13.27 39.70
C HIS A 829 5.99 14.05 38.98
N LYS A 830 5.45 15.05 39.68
CA LYS A 830 5.01 16.31 39.05
C LYS A 830 6.23 17.22 38.91
N CYS A 831 6.46 17.81 37.74
CA CYS A 831 7.08 19.13 37.59
C CYS A 831 7.04 19.61 36.13
N LEU A 832 5.99 20.37 35.77
CA LEU A 832 6.03 21.49 34.82
C LEU A 832 4.60 22.08 34.69
N ALA A 833 4.24 22.96 35.63
CA ALA A 833 2.96 23.64 35.64
C ALA A 833 3.18 25.14 35.88
N ASN A 834 3.65 25.84 34.85
CA ASN A 834 3.49 27.30 34.70
C ASN A 834 3.84 27.71 33.26
N GLY A 835 2.83 28.15 32.50
CA GLY A 835 2.98 28.50 31.09
C GLY A 835 1.63 28.46 30.38
N LYS A 836 1.02 29.64 30.19
CA LYS A 836 -0.27 29.91 29.55
C LYS A 836 -0.74 28.80 28.59
N THR A 837 -1.78 28.05 28.98
CA THR A 837 -2.45 27.10 28.08
C THR A 837 -3.09 27.82 26.91
N LYS A 838 -2.44 27.77 25.74
CA LYS A 838 -3.15 27.96 24.46
C LYS A 838 -4.21 26.86 24.33
N GLU A 839 -5.27 27.16 23.59
CA GLU A 839 -6.29 26.16 23.22
C GLU A 839 -5.66 25.02 22.40
N PRO A 840 -6.28 23.81 22.39
CA PRO A 840 -5.82 22.69 21.57
C PRO A 840 -6.07 22.92 20.08
N TYR A 841 -5.19 23.70 19.45
CA TYR A 841 -4.93 23.61 18.01
C TYR A 841 -4.47 22.18 17.66
N GLY A 842 -4.86 21.65 16.50
CA GLY A 842 -4.26 20.42 15.96
C GLY A 842 -5.01 19.10 16.20
N ILE A 843 -6.34 19.09 16.06
CA ILE A 843 -7.06 17.87 15.65
C ILE A 843 -7.59 18.05 14.23
N LEU A 844 -8.50 19.02 14.01
CA LEU A 844 -9.00 19.36 12.67
C LEU A 844 -7.86 19.70 11.69
N ARG A 845 -6.90 20.54 12.09
CA ARG A 845 -5.72 20.85 11.25
C ARG A 845 -4.80 19.66 10.96
N THR A 846 -4.85 18.61 11.76
CA THR A 846 -4.03 17.40 11.57
C THR A 846 -4.73 16.46 10.59
N ILE A 847 -6.05 16.33 10.73
CA ILE A 847 -6.95 15.71 9.75
C ILE A 847 -6.80 16.41 8.39
N GLU A 848 -7.00 17.73 8.33
CA GLU A 848 -6.84 18.57 7.12
C GLU A 848 -5.42 18.52 6.50
N ALA A 849 -4.39 18.22 7.32
CA ALA A 849 -3.02 18.06 6.83
C ALA A 849 -2.78 16.67 6.25
N SER A 850 -3.30 15.61 6.87
CA SER A 850 -3.26 14.25 6.33
C SER A 850 -4.07 14.14 5.02
N GLU A 851 -5.26 14.74 4.96
CA GLU A 851 -6.08 14.83 3.74
C GLU A 851 -5.28 15.46 2.58
N LYS A 852 -4.59 16.57 2.83
CA LYS A 852 -3.76 17.27 1.83
C LYS A 852 -2.44 16.59 1.50
N LEU A 853 -1.93 15.69 2.34
CA LEU A 853 -0.70 14.95 2.09
C LEU A 853 -0.91 13.73 1.18
N TYR A 854 -2.12 13.18 1.14
CA TYR A 854 -2.47 11.97 0.38
C TYR A 854 -3.55 12.22 -0.69
N ASP A 855 -3.83 13.49 -1.01
CA ASP A 855 -4.91 13.97 -1.88
C ASP A 855 -6.26 13.24 -1.69
N CYS A 856 -6.60 12.99 -0.42
CA CYS A 856 -7.77 12.21 -0.04
C CYS A 856 -8.69 13.02 0.88
N VAL A 857 -9.99 12.76 0.78
CA VAL A 857 -11.00 13.33 1.67
C VAL A 857 -11.34 12.27 2.71
N ILE A 858 -11.39 12.63 4.00
CA ILE A 858 -11.92 11.76 5.05
C ILE A 858 -13.44 11.81 4.99
N ASP A 859 -13.98 11.13 4.00
CA ASP A 859 -15.37 10.70 3.99
C ASP A 859 -15.53 9.56 5.01
N PHE A 860 -16.60 9.60 5.80
CA PHE A 860 -16.93 8.57 6.78
C PHE A 860 -17.77 7.42 6.18
N GLN A 861 -17.88 7.35 4.85
CA GLN A 861 -18.76 6.43 4.13
C GLN A 861 -18.12 5.13 3.60
N ILE A 862 -16.82 4.90 3.80
CA ILE A 862 -16.13 3.62 3.46
C ILE A 862 -15.18 3.20 4.59
#